data_AF-A0A9E0FGJ6-F1
#
_entry.id   AF-A0A9E0FGJ6-F1
#
_cell.length_a   1.000
_cell.length_b   1.000
_cell.length_c   1.000
_cell.angle_alpha   90.00
_cell.angle_beta   90.00
_cell.angle_gamma   90.00
#
_symmetry.space_group_name_H-M   'P 1'
#
loop_
_entity.id
_entity.type
_entity.pdbx_description
1 polymer ?
#
loop_
_entity_poly.entity_id
_entity_poly.type
_entity_poly.pdbx_seq_one_letter_code
_entity_poly.pdbx_strand_id
1 'polypeptide(L)'
;MQGIGKILFFLFFALSNMQVLFAQDMQVKKNNYSNFYSPQKNISSALLSHTSKAMQQHPEFGVLPYNTPCKDCYELLDKRTLNERYFIKPDGSFVNEKAYGAYNYSDANGFIRAVDPHLYPTENANEFIANQQLLPTILNTAEGFSAITLKDNFIFRFNDHLQFYFVKDNVETARKDFSFMKTSVGSDGAWITNAWHGIDAEMVFAKGQIKTNFILKDKNIVDVNSDYLVIEEFLQMPSNYTLEKDLQNGYTLENNFWKGDIILKNNWGLKLLTIHTPLIIDQARTKFHNQEQVEAIAYDLEKTEGGYILRIQIKTDWLLQPERMYPVIIDPLLIGEATYTASDIGFQFDNTCFEETEYCDYTMDIIVPGKTTLTAAYFDGTYYSQNYGCFFTTDCLMKEAAFRILGICDDSPSPSSFWTCIPPAGDTAGTCYGVDLDMFNTIACVPPQCDDYEFTFEMRTFHCSCTKPPCDITCHFMPVDSWVITIEGRTVEENAIVSSTHPDFTICAGEDIDLFATGIYGVPVYTYEWLPPGITTDTLTVSPTTDTWYTSIIHDACDMQDTVTQLVTVLPAPTLAPGPYEGCYQITANAGAGYVSYVWSTGETGSTITIDSAGIYFVTVTDANGCTGVSDPISVIINTYPEIDAQPDTVFVSDGELAQLNVSSSSTGDVTFSWWPEENVTCIICPDPLGIIYNAQEIFYVTGEEFGCISPPDTVVVINTSSGLIVPNAFTPNADGLNDVFKPYSELIFPNYAMQIYNRWGELLFSTTDITEAWDGNYLDKPQEVGTYIWIIQYEKFNDKYGETQLKGTVTLLR
;
A
#
# COMPACT_ATOMS: atom_id res chain seq x y z
N MET A 1 -30.76 53.54 -17.12
CA MET A 1 -30.50 52.15 -16.71
C MET A 1 -29.71 52.15 -15.40
N GLN A 2 -30.37 52.41 -14.27
CA GLN A 2 -29.74 52.51 -12.93
C GLN A 2 -30.41 51.55 -11.92
N GLY A 3 -31.04 50.47 -12.41
CA GLY A 3 -31.92 49.62 -11.59
C GLY A 3 -31.50 48.15 -11.42
N ILE A 4 -30.40 47.69 -12.02
CA ILE A 4 -30.08 46.24 -12.05
C ILE A 4 -28.82 45.89 -11.22
N GLY A 5 -27.94 46.85 -10.94
CA GLY A 5 -26.70 46.62 -10.19
C GLY A 5 -26.83 46.53 -8.67
N LYS A 6 -28.01 46.82 -8.08
CA LYS A 6 -28.22 46.77 -6.62
C LYS A 6 -28.92 45.51 -6.11
N ILE A 7 -29.51 44.70 -6.99
CA ILE A 7 -30.23 43.47 -6.59
C ILE A 7 -29.26 42.27 -6.53
N LEU A 8 -28.26 42.19 -7.42
CA LEU A 8 -27.26 41.11 -7.37
C LEU A 8 -26.29 41.24 -6.19
N PHE A 9 -25.99 42.45 -5.72
CA PHE A 9 -25.06 42.66 -4.60
C PHE A 9 -25.69 42.41 -3.22
N PHE A 10 -27.03 42.46 -3.12
CA PHE A 10 -27.75 42.09 -1.89
C PHE A 10 -28.09 40.59 -1.81
N LEU A 11 -28.21 39.89 -2.94
CA LEU A 11 -28.38 38.43 -2.97
C LEU A 11 -27.08 37.68 -2.65
N PHE A 12 -25.92 38.24 -2.98
CA PHE A 12 -24.62 37.64 -2.63
C PHE A 12 -24.28 37.75 -1.13
N PHE A 13 -24.77 38.78 -0.43
CA PHE A 13 -24.61 38.91 1.04
C PHE A 13 -25.68 38.16 1.86
N ALA A 14 -26.79 37.78 1.22
CA ALA A 14 -27.83 36.94 1.82
C ALA A 14 -27.54 35.44 1.67
N LEU A 15 -26.85 35.02 0.60
CA LEU A 15 -26.43 33.62 0.39
C LEU A 15 -25.14 33.26 1.14
N SER A 16 -24.27 34.22 1.48
CA SER A 16 -23.08 33.98 2.30
C SER A 16 -23.36 33.88 3.81
N ASN A 17 -24.60 34.12 4.24
CA ASN A 17 -25.04 33.94 5.64
C ASN A 17 -26.12 32.85 5.80
N MET A 18 -26.51 32.18 4.71
CA MET A 18 -27.42 31.01 4.74
C MET A 18 -26.69 29.67 4.53
N GLN A 19 -25.36 29.67 4.43
CA GLN A 19 -24.50 28.49 4.55
C GLN A 19 -23.84 28.35 5.94
N VAL A 20 -24.38 29.07 6.94
CA VAL A 20 -23.95 28.97 8.35
C VAL A 20 -25.06 28.40 9.25
N LEU A 21 -26.19 27.98 8.67
CA LEU A 21 -27.27 27.30 9.39
C LEU A 21 -27.67 26.08 8.57
N PHE A 22 -27.48 24.88 9.15
CA PHE A 22 -27.69 23.52 8.61
C PHE A 22 -26.48 22.77 8.03
N ALA A 23 -25.26 23.20 8.36
CA ALA A 23 -24.20 22.25 8.71
C ALA A 23 -24.04 22.30 10.22
N GLN A 24 -24.81 21.49 10.96
CA GLN A 24 -24.36 21.07 12.28
C GLN A 24 -23.44 19.88 12.03
N ASP A 25 -22.19 20.23 11.79
CA ASP A 25 -21.04 19.35 11.69
C ASP A 25 -21.09 18.25 12.77
N MET A 26 -20.82 17.00 12.39
CA MET A 26 -20.28 16.04 13.35
C MET A 26 -18.94 16.59 13.86
N GLN A 27 -19.00 17.37 14.94
CA GLN A 27 -17.80 17.83 15.61
C GLN A 27 -17.30 16.69 16.49
N VAL A 28 -16.09 16.22 16.22
CA VAL A 28 -15.38 15.31 17.13
C VAL A 28 -15.36 15.96 18.51
N LYS A 29 -15.95 15.29 19.51
CA LYS A 29 -15.98 15.77 20.90
C LYS A 29 -14.54 16.04 21.34
N LYS A 30 -14.24 17.29 21.67
CA LYS A 30 -12.95 17.66 22.27
C LYS A 30 -13.01 17.37 23.77
N ASN A 31 -12.18 16.45 24.23
CA ASN A 31 -12.09 16.12 25.66
C ASN A 31 -11.60 17.32 26.49
N ASN A 32 -12.15 17.45 27.70
CA ASN A 32 -11.86 18.51 28.65
C ASN A 32 -10.95 18.00 29.79
N TYR A 33 -9.69 18.45 29.76
CA TYR A 33 -8.65 18.12 30.75
C TYR A 33 -8.27 19.28 31.67
N SER A 34 -9.09 20.32 31.72
CA SER A 34 -8.73 21.57 32.41
C SER A 34 -9.79 22.07 33.37
N ASN A 35 -11.05 21.71 33.14
CA ASN A 35 -12.16 22.15 33.96
C ASN A 35 -13.02 20.95 34.37
N PHE A 36 -13.55 21.01 35.58
CA PHE A 36 -14.52 20.06 36.07
C PHE A 36 -15.93 20.54 35.77
N TYR A 37 -16.80 19.59 35.42
CA TYR A 37 -18.20 19.85 35.20
C TYR A 37 -18.79 20.29 36.54
N SER A 38 -19.33 21.49 36.58
CA SER A 38 -20.03 22.01 37.74
C SER A 38 -21.51 22.09 37.41
N PRO A 39 -22.33 21.13 37.89
CA PRO A 39 -23.74 21.10 37.56
C PRO A 39 -24.42 22.39 38.02
N GLN A 40 -24.95 23.14 37.06
CA GLN A 40 -25.71 24.36 37.37
C GLN A 40 -27.11 23.97 37.82
N LYS A 41 -27.52 24.49 38.99
CA LYS A 41 -28.89 24.34 39.49
C LYS A 41 -29.75 25.50 39.07
N ASN A 42 -30.86 25.22 38.39
CA ASN A 42 -31.87 26.20 38.05
C ASN A 42 -33.26 25.61 38.31
N ILE A 43 -34.04 26.32 39.11
CA ILE A 43 -35.35 25.86 39.57
C ILE A 43 -36.40 26.79 38.97
N SER A 44 -36.97 26.38 37.84
CA SER A 44 -38.08 27.10 37.23
C SER A 44 -39.37 26.91 38.05
N SER A 45 -40.30 27.86 37.93
CA SER A 45 -41.63 27.73 38.54
C SER A 45 -42.37 26.49 38.04
N ALA A 46 -42.17 26.12 36.78
CA ALA A 46 -42.75 24.91 36.17
C ALA A 46 -42.15 23.62 36.77
N LEU A 47 -40.84 23.56 36.98
CA LEU A 47 -40.20 22.43 37.66
C LEU A 47 -40.69 22.32 39.12
N LEU A 48 -40.72 23.44 39.85
CA LEU A 48 -41.16 23.48 41.24
C LEU A 48 -42.63 23.03 41.42
N SER A 49 -43.51 23.37 40.47
CA SER A 49 -44.93 22.99 40.55
C SER A 49 -45.22 21.53 40.17
N HIS A 50 -44.31 20.87 39.44
CA HIS A 50 -44.46 19.50 38.95
C HIS A 50 -43.60 18.48 39.70
N THR A 51 -42.75 18.92 40.63
CA THR A 51 -41.96 18.05 41.50
C THR A 51 -42.49 18.07 42.93
N SER A 52 -42.67 16.89 43.53
CA SER A 52 -43.15 16.75 44.90
C SER A 52 -42.18 17.39 45.91
N LYS A 53 -42.71 17.85 47.05
CA LYS A 53 -41.86 18.42 48.12
C LYS A 53 -40.80 17.44 48.64
N ALA A 54 -41.04 16.14 48.53
CA ALA A 54 -40.06 15.12 48.90
C ALA A 54 -38.89 15.09 47.90
N MET A 55 -39.16 15.08 46.60
CA MET A 55 -38.11 15.06 45.57
C MET A 55 -37.43 16.40 45.34
N GLN A 56 -38.00 17.51 45.83
CA GLN A 56 -37.29 18.79 45.90
C GLN A 56 -36.05 18.75 46.83
N GLN A 57 -35.96 17.75 47.72
CA GLN A 57 -34.77 17.53 48.56
C GLN A 57 -33.72 16.63 47.87
N HIS A 58 -34.00 16.09 46.69
CA HIS A 58 -33.09 15.24 45.95
C HIS A 58 -31.84 16.02 45.51
N PRO A 59 -30.62 15.44 45.64
CA PRO A 59 -29.37 16.14 45.30
C PRO A 59 -29.29 16.65 43.85
N GLU A 60 -29.90 15.96 42.89
CA GLU A 60 -29.97 16.38 41.48
C GLU A 60 -31.17 17.31 41.16
N PHE A 61 -31.98 17.70 42.15
CA PHE A 61 -33.12 18.57 41.86
C PHE A 61 -32.67 19.93 41.29
N GLY A 62 -33.19 20.26 40.11
CA GLY A 62 -32.82 21.46 39.36
C GLY A 62 -31.46 21.38 38.65
N VAL A 63 -30.75 20.26 38.72
CA VAL A 63 -29.51 20.03 37.95
C VAL A 63 -29.87 19.72 36.51
N LEU A 64 -29.17 20.33 35.56
CA LEU A 64 -29.21 19.92 34.15
C LEU A 64 -28.35 18.67 33.97
N PRO A 65 -28.92 17.51 33.58
CA PRO A 65 -28.13 16.29 33.46
C PRO A 65 -27.22 16.23 32.22
N TYR A 66 -26.19 15.39 32.28
CA TYR A 66 -25.39 15.06 31.10
C TYR A 66 -26.26 14.39 30.01
N ASN A 67 -26.04 14.75 28.75
CA ASN A 67 -26.82 14.29 27.59
C ASN A 67 -28.34 14.57 27.65
N THR A 68 -28.75 15.71 28.23
CA THR A 68 -30.17 16.11 28.23
C THR A 68 -30.71 16.23 26.78
N PRO A 69 -31.93 15.76 26.49
CA PRO A 69 -32.47 15.69 25.12
C PRO A 69 -32.80 17.06 24.51
N CYS A 70 -32.74 18.13 25.30
CA CYS A 70 -32.97 19.49 24.84
C CYS A 70 -32.29 20.52 25.72
N LYS A 71 -32.06 21.70 25.15
CA LYS A 71 -31.44 22.84 25.83
C LYS A 71 -32.37 23.36 26.95
N ASP A 72 -31.83 23.50 28.16
CA ASP A 72 -32.53 24.02 29.36
C ASP A 72 -33.75 23.18 29.81
N CYS A 73 -33.73 21.86 29.56
CA CYS A 73 -34.76 20.93 30.01
C CYS A 73 -34.39 20.30 31.35
N TYR A 74 -35.28 20.40 32.33
CA TYR A 74 -35.00 19.93 33.69
C TYR A 74 -35.75 18.63 33.98
N GLU A 75 -35.10 17.74 34.70
CA GLU A 75 -35.65 16.42 34.97
C GLU A 75 -36.65 16.43 36.14
N LEU A 76 -37.78 15.75 35.93
CA LEU A 76 -38.81 15.49 36.92
C LEU A 76 -38.44 14.22 37.69
N LEU A 77 -37.69 14.40 38.77
CA LEU A 77 -37.11 13.29 39.53
C LEU A 77 -38.14 12.35 40.16
N ASP A 78 -39.37 12.81 40.42
CA ASP A 78 -40.47 11.95 40.87
C ASP A 78 -40.86 10.85 39.86
N LYS A 79 -40.53 11.07 38.59
CA LYS A 79 -40.84 10.15 37.49
C LYS A 79 -39.62 9.35 37.01
N ARG A 80 -38.45 9.56 37.61
CA ARG A 80 -37.24 8.82 37.24
C ARG A 80 -37.33 7.40 37.77
N THR A 81 -37.11 6.43 36.89
CA THR A 81 -36.99 5.00 37.25
C THR A 81 -35.59 4.52 36.88
N LEU A 82 -35.25 3.24 37.11
CA LEU A 82 -33.97 2.70 36.64
C LEU A 82 -33.81 2.85 35.12
N ASN A 83 -34.90 2.86 34.37
CA ASN A 83 -34.88 2.75 32.91
C ASN A 83 -35.46 3.99 32.22
N GLU A 84 -36.10 4.91 32.96
CA GLU A 84 -36.81 6.06 32.39
C GLU A 84 -36.43 7.38 33.04
N ARG A 85 -36.47 8.45 32.25
CA ARG A 85 -36.20 9.83 32.65
C ARG A 85 -37.19 10.77 31.98
N TYR A 86 -37.86 11.59 32.78
CA TYR A 86 -38.84 12.56 32.29
C TYR A 86 -38.33 13.97 32.47
N PHE A 87 -38.45 14.79 31.44
CA PHE A 87 -37.99 16.18 31.44
C PHE A 87 -39.14 17.13 31.18
N ILE A 88 -39.04 18.33 31.73
CA ILE A 88 -39.92 19.47 31.45
C ILE A 88 -39.11 20.58 30.78
N LYS A 89 -39.62 21.08 29.65
CA LYS A 89 -39.04 22.21 28.91
C LYS A 89 -39.46 23.54 29.54
N PRO A 90 -38.75 24.66 29.25
CA PRO A 90 -39.13 25.98 29.75
C PRO A 90 -40.54 26.44 29.34
N ASP A 91 -41.06 25.94 28.22
CA ASP A 91 -42.42 26.23 27.73
C ASP A 91 -43.53 25.38 28.39
N GLY A 92 -43.16 24.45 29.28
CA GLY A 92 -44.07 23.56 30.00
C GLY A 92 -44.39 22.24 29.28
N SER A 93 -43.84 22.00 28.08
CA SER A 93 -43.94 20.71 27.40
C SER A 93 -43.00 19.65 28.01
N PHE A 94 -43.27 18.37 27.76
CA PHE A 94 -42.51 17.25 28.34
C PHE A 94 -41.72 16.47 27.29
N VAL A 95 -40.62 15.86 27.71
CA VAL A 95 -39.83 14.89 26.94
C VAL A 95 -39.60 13.67 27.83
N ASN A 96 -39.71 12.47 27.27
CA ASN A 96 -39.40 11.24 27.98
C ASN A 96 -38.25 10.52 27.27
N GLU A 97 -37.27 10.08 28.04
CA GLU A 97 -36.22 9.17 27.60
C GLU A 97 -36.45 7.83 28.30
N LYS A 98 -36.63 6.77 27.51
CA LYS A 98 -36.79 5.41 28.01
C LYS A 98 -35.69 4.56 27.40
N ALA A 99 -34.86 4.01 28.26
CA ALA A 99 -34.06 2.87 27.94
C ALA A 99 -34.81 1.64 28.45
N TYR A 100 -34.31 0.49 28.07
CA TYR A 100 -34.98 -0.74 28.39
C TYR A 100 -34.15 -1.62 29.35
N GLY A 101 -32.88 -1.26 29.54
CA GLY A 101 -32.04 -1.63 30.67
C GLY A 101 -31.91 -0.47 31.67
N ALA A 102 -31.27 -0.71 32.82
CA ALA A 102 -31.03 0.35 33.78
C ALA A 102 -30.04 1.37 33.19
N TYR A 103 -30.60 2.50 32.79
CA TYR A 103 -29.92 3.70 32.34
C TYR A 103 -29.54 4.61 33.52
N ASN A 104 -30.22 4.42 34.65
CA ASN A 104 -30.00 5.04 35.94
C ASN A 104 -29.60 3.97 36.98
N TYR A 105 -29.05 4.37 38.11
CA TYR A 105 -28.67 3.45 39.19
C TYR A 105 -29.20 3.91 40.54
N SER A 106 -29.40 2.99 41.49
CA SER A 106 -29.76 3.36 42.86
C SER A 106 -28.50 3.64 43.67
N ASP A 107 -28.43 4.81 44.31
CA ASP A 107 -27.36 5.12 45.26
C ASP A 107 -27.61 4.47 46.64
N ALA A 108 -26.60 4.56 47.52
CA ALA A 108 -26.64 3.98 48.87
C ALA A 108 -27.73 4.59 49.79
N ASN A 109 -28.29 5.75 49.43
CA ASN A 109 -29.39 6.39 50.14
C ASN A 109 -30.76 6.04 49.54
N GLY A 110 -30.81 5.16 48.54
CA GLY A 110 -32.02 4.71 47.86
C GLY A 110 -32.55 5.67 46.80
N PHE A 111 -31.75 6.67 46.39
CA PHE A 111 -32.12 7.58 45.31
C PHE A 111 -31.72 7.02 43.95
N ILE A 112 -32.60 7.17 42.95
CA ILE A 112 -32.29 6.82 41.56
C ILE A 112 -31.52 8.00 40.91
N ARG A 113 -30.29 7.73 40.49
CA ARG A 113 -29.31 8.68 39.93
C ARG A 113 -29.13 8.48 38.43
N ALA A 114 -28.96 9.58 37.70
CA ALA A 114 -28.53 9.49 36.31
C ALA A 114 -27.06 9.07 36.22
N VAL A 115 -26.70 8.33 35.17
CA VAL A 115 -25.30 7.96 34.95
C VAL A 115 -24.52 9.15 34.39
N ASP A 116 -23.52 9.59 35.13
CA ASP A 116 -22.59 10.65 34.76
C ASP A 116 -21.15 10.09 34.71
N PRO A 117 -20.54 10.03 33.51
CA PRO A 117 -19.19 9.47 33.34
C PRO A 117 -18.08 10.47 33.72
N HIS A 118 -18.38 11.73 34.05
CA HIS A 118 -17.33 12.71 34.30
C HIS A 118 -16.60 12.49 35.61
N LEU A 119 -15.30 12.82 35.62
CA LEU A 119 -14.49 12.88 36.82
C LEU A 119 -14.83 14.13 37.66
N TYR A 120 -14.87 13.94 38.97
CA TYR A 120 -15.02 14.99 39.98
C TYR A 120 -13.89 14.94 41.00
N PRO A 121 -13.37 16.09 41.48
CA PRO A 121 -12.40 16.11 42.56
C PRO A 121 -13.03 15.64 43.88
N THR A 122 -12.26 14.89 44.68
CA THR A 122 -12.68 14.48 46.04
C THR A 122 -12.10 15.41 47.11
N GLU A 123 -12.30 15.08 48.39
CA GLU A 123 -11.62 15.78 49.50
C GLU A 123 -10.09 15.62 49.45
N ASN A 124 -9.60 14.54 48.83
CA ASN A 124 -8.20 14.33 48.56
C ASN A 124 -7.80 15.10 47.28
N ALA A 125 -6.92 16.09 47.41
CA ALA A 125 -6.60 17.03 46.33
C ALA A 125 -6.04 16.41 45.03
N ASN A 126 -5.63 15.14 45.06
CA ASN A 126 -5.05 14.42 43.92
C ASN A 126 -5.92 13.23 43.47
N GLU A 127 -7.11 13.07 44.04
CA GLU A 127 -8.02 11.99 43.72
C GLU A 127 -9.25 12.55 43.00
N PHE A 128 -9.59 11.91 41.90
CA PHE A 128 -10.70 12.27 41.04
C PHE A 128 -11.51 11.01 40.77
N ILE A 129 -12.84 11.11 40.87
CA ILE A 129 -13.72 9.95 40.76
C ILE A 129 -14.91 10.26 39.85
N ALA A 130 -15.23 9.31 38.98
CA ALA A 130 -16.52 9.25 38.32
C ALA A 130 -17.31 8.14 39.03
N ASN A 131 -17.94 8.49 40.15
CA ASN A 131 -18.69 7.55 40.99
C ASN A 131 -20.17 7.45 40.61
N GLN A 132 -20.63 8.24 39.64
CA GLN A 132 -22.01 8.26 39.18
C GLN A 132 -22.24 7.30 38.01
N GLN A 133 -21.69 6.10 38.10
CA GLN A 133 -21.78 5.07 37.07
C GLN A 133 -21.69 3.68 37.70
N LEU A 134 -22.12 2.67 36.96
CA LEU A 134 -22.20 1.29 37.44
C LEU A 134 -20.85 0.72 37.88
N LEU A 135 -19.79 1.07 37.17
CA LEU A 135 -18.41 0.70 37.49
C LEU A 135 -17.61 1.99 37.71
N PRO A 136 -17.60 2.52 38.95
CA PRO A 136 -16.89 3.75 39.28
C PRO A 136 -15.43 3.70 38.87
N THR A 137 -14.97 4.76 38.21
CA THR A 137 -13.56 4.92 37.83
C THR A 137 -12.88 5.98 38.69
N ILE A 138 -11.62 5.74 39.01
CA ILE A 138 -10.80 6.57 39.91
C ILE A 138 -9.52 6.95 39.17
N LEU A 139 -9.06 8.18 39.37
CA LEU A 139 -7.73 8.66 39.01
C LEU A 139 -7.08 9.24 40.26
N ASN A 140 -5.87 8.78 40.60
CA ASN A 140 -5.08 9.35 41.67
C ASN A 140 -3.71 9.79 41.14
N THR A 141 -3.48 11.09 41.05
CA THR A 141 -2.25 11.65 40.46
C THR A 141 -1.07 11.68 41.43
N ALA A 142 -1.31 11.53 42.75
CA ALA A 142 -0.24 11.51 43.74
C ALA A 142 0.37 10.11 43.90
N GLU A 143 -0.48 9.08 43.96
CA GLU A 143 -0.04 7.69 43.97
C GLU A 143 0.29 7.18 42.57
N GLY A 144 -0.23 7.83 41.52
CA GLY A 144 0.10 7.54 40.13
C GLY A 144 -0.59 6.30 39.59
N PHE A 145 -1.91 6.23 39.74
CA PHE A 145 -2.71 5.13 39.20
C PHE A 145 -4.08 5.61 38.71
N SER A 146 -4.69 4.81 37.86
CA SER A 146 -6.13 4.82 37.60
C SER A 146 -6.76 3.52 38.09
N ALA A 147 -8.06 3.47 38.32
CA ALA A 147 -8.72 2.25 38.74
C ALA A 147 -10.17 2.20 38.32
N ILE A 148 -10.69 0.98 38.19
CA ILE A 148 -12.11 0.72 38.01
C ILE A 148 -12.62 -0.19 39.13
N THR A 149 -13.74 0.19 39.72
CA THR A 149 -14.42 -0.63 40.73
C THR A 149 -15.33 -1.62 40.00
N LEU A 150 -15.01 -2.90 40.11
CA LEU A 150 -15.72 -4.00 39.44
C LEU A 150 -17.04 -4.35 40.16
N LYS A 151 -17.86 -5.18 39.52
CA LYS A 151 -19.17 -5.61 40.02
C LYS A 151 -19.15 -6.24 41.42
N ASP A 152 -18.07 -6.94 41.77
CA ASP A 152 -17.88 -7.55 43.07
C ASP A 152 -17.21 -6.62 44.09
N ASN A 153 -17.13 -5.32 43.77
CA ASN A 153 -16.46 -4.25 44.52
C ASN A 153 -14.94 -4.37 44.59
N PHE A 154 -14.32 -5.24 43.79
CA PHE A 154 -12.87 -5.23 43.65
C PHE A 154 -12.42 -3.96 42.91
N ILE A 155 -11.48 -3.21 43.50
CA ILE A 155 -10.86 -2.05 42.85
C ILE A 155 -9.67 -2.56 42.03
N PHE A 156 -9.87 -2.68 40.73
CA PHE A 156 -8.82 -3.05 39.79
C PHE A 156 -8.01 -1.80 39.43
N ARG A 157 -6.76 -1.73 39.91
CA ARG A 157 -5.80 -0.68 39.54
C ARG A 157 -5.21 -0.96 38.16
N PHE A 158 -5.08 0.09 37.37
CA PHE A 158 -4.54 0.10 36.01
C PHE A 158 -3.77 1.41 35.76
N ASN A 159 -2.84 1.42 34.80
CA ASN A 159 -1.84 2.48 34.69
C ASN A 159 -1.08 2.73 36.01
N ASP A 160 -0.86 1.67 36.79
CA ASP A 160 -0.25 1.71 38.12
C ASP A 160 1.23 1.30 38.04
N HIS A 161 2.13 2.19 38.47
CA HIS A 161 3.58 1.96 38.42
C HIS A 161 4.09 1.52 37.03
N LEU A 162 3.57 2.14 35.96
CA LEU A 162 3.99 1.87 34.59
C LEU A 162 5.50 2.10 34.41
N GLN A 163 6.14 1.17 33.71
CA GLN A 163 7.56 1.24 33.36
C GLN A 163 7.75 1.20 31.85
N PHE A 164 8.75 1.95 31.39
CA PHE A 164 9.15 2.02 30.00
C PHE A 164 10.61 1.61 29.84
N TYR A 165 10.90 0.73 28.88
CA TYR A 165 12.26 0.34 28.52
C TYR A 165 12.31 -0.27 27.11
N PHE A 166 13.53 -0.41 26.59
CA PHE A 166 13.84 -1.12 25.36
C PHE A 166 14.45 -2.49 25.64
N VAL A 167 14.19 -3.46 24.76
CA VAL A 167 14.74 -4.82 24.80
C VAL A 167 15.52 -5.09 23.52
N LYS A 168 16.72 -5.67 23.65
CA LYS A 168 17.51 -6.20 22.54
C LYS A 168 18.05 -7.58 22.92
N ASP A 169 17.83 -8.61 22.11
CA ASP A 169 18.34 -9.97 22.36
C ASP A 169 18.00 -10.48 23.79
N ASN A 170 16.79 -10.20 24.28
CA ASN A 170 16.32 -10.45 25.66
C ASN A 170 17.07 -9.70 26.78
N VAL A 171 17.85 -8.68 26.44
CA VAL A 171 18.50 -7.79 27.40
C VAL A 171 17.72 -6.48 27.50
N GLU A 172 17.27 -6.16 28.70
CA GLU A 172 16.52 -4.93 28.99
C GLU A 172 17.47 -3.76 29.25
N THR A 173 17.10 -2.58 28.75
CA THR A 173 17.70 -1.31 29.17
C THR A 173 17.19 -0.89 30.56
N ALA A 174 17.77 0.18 31.12
CA ALA A 174 17.31 0.71 32.40
C ALA A 174 15.84 1.16 32.33
N ARG A 175 15.01 0.60 33.20
CA ARG A 175 13.59 0.90 33.34
C ARG A 175 13.37 2.36 33.77
N LYS A 176 12.41 3.01 33.13
CA LYS A 176 12.01 4.39 33.41
C LYS A 176 10.58 4.40 33.93
N ASP A 177 10.37 4.98 35.10
CA ASP A 177 9.05 5.06 35.71
C ASP A 177 8.19 6.15 35.05
N PHE A 178 6.90 5.88 34.93
CA PHE A 178 5.91 6.83 34.43
C PHE A 178 5.73 8.00 35.40
N SER A 179 5.72 9.22 34.87
CA SER A 179 5.63 10.45 35.68
C SER A 179 4.27 11.12 35.59
N PHE A 180 3.55 11.19 36.70
CA PHE A 180 2.32 11.99 36.85
C PHE A 180 2.58 13.47 37.21
N MET A 181 3.84 13.91 37.26
CA MET A 181 4.22 15.23 37.77
C MET A 181 3.63 16.41 36.98
N LYS A 182 3.34 16.23 35.70
CA LYS A 182 2.81 17.27 34.80
C LYS A 182 1.45 16.87 34.24
N THR A 183 0.53 16.58 35.15
CA THR A 183 -0.84 16.16 34.83
C THR A 183 -1.80 17.35 34.90
N SER A 184 -2.62 17.53 33.87
CA SER A 184 -3.82 18.36 33.92
C SER A 184 -5.05 17.44 33.92
N VAL A 185 -5.93 17.62 34.90
CA VAL A 185 -7.15 16.80 35.04
C VAL A 185 -8.37 17.66 34.79
N GLY A 186 -9.36 17.11 34.09
CA GLY A 186 -10.66 17.71 33.89
C GLY A 186 -11.76 16.65 33.83
N SER A 187 -12.93 17.07 33.36
CA SER A 187 -14.15 16.25 33.42
C SER A 187 -14.06 14.94 32.63
N ASP A 188 -13.36 14.94 31.48
CA ASP A 188 -13.28 13.76 30.61
C ASP A 188 -12.05 12.88 30.91
N GLY A 189 -11.15 13.31 31.80
CA GLY A 189 -9.95 12.55 32.13
C GLY A 189 -8.73 13.41 32.43
N ALA A 190 -7.55 12.93 32.02
CA ALA A 190 -6.28 13.59 32.29
C ALA A 190 -5.35 13.62 31.08
N TRP A 191 -4.61 14.72 30.97
CA TRP A 191 -3.52 14.89 30.01
C TRP A 191 -2.20 15.01 30.78
N ILE A 192 -1.27 14.09 30.52
CA ILE A 192 0.03 14.00 31.18
C ILE A 192 1.11 14.34 30.16
N THR A 193 1.80 15.45 30.38
CA THR A 193 2.91 15.85 29.50
C THR A 193 4.23 15.26 29.96
N ASN A 194 4.99 14.69 29.03
CA ASN A 194 6.29 14.09 29.29
C ASN A 194 6.21 13.04 30.42
N ALA A 195 5.23 12.16 30.30
CA ALA A 195 5.05 11.01 31.19
C ALA A 195 6.30 10.12 31.18
N TRP A 196 6.88 9.94 29.99
CA TRP A 196 8.29 9.64 29.81
C TRP A 196 8.94 10.71 28.91
N HIS A 197 10.26 10.70 28.79
CA HIS A 197 10.95 11.66 27.92
C HIS A 197 10.47 11.53 26.47
N GLY A 198 9.80 12.58 25.96
CA GLY A 198 9.27 12.60 24.58
C GLY A 198 7.98 11.80 24.35
N ILE A 199 7.37 11.26 25.42
CA ILE A 199 6.10 10.54 25.38
C ILE A 199 5.10 11.25 26.30
N ASP A 200 3.98 11.69 25.73
CA ASP A 200 2.82 12.17 26.51
C ASP A 200 1.85 11.01 26.74
N ALA A 201 0.94 11.17 27.68
CA ALA A 201 -0.18 10.25 27.87
C ALA A 201 -1.50 11.01 28.00
N GLU A 202 -2.53 10.48 27.38
CA GLU A 202 -3.91 10.97 27.49
C GLU A 202 -4.77 9.84 28.06
N MET A 203 -5.35 10.08 29.24
CA MET A 203 -6.27 9.15 29.88
C MET A 203 -7.70 9.68 29.72
N VAL A 204 -8.57 8.90 29.11
CA VAL A 204 -9.99 9.22 28.91
C VAL A 204 -10.83 8.28 29.74
N PHE A 205 -11.77 8.85 30.49
CA PHE A 205 -12.68 8.11 31.36
C PHE A 205 -14.09 8.17 30.78
N ALA A 206 -14.73 7.02 30.68
CA ALA A 206 -16.10 6.88 30.21
C ALA A 206 -16.85 5.83 31.05
N LYS A 207 -18.08 5.50 30.66
CA LYS A 207 -19.00 4.62 31.40
C LYS A 207 -18.38 3.23 31.65
N GLY A 208 -17.74 3.03 32.80
CA GLY A 208 -17.03 1.81 33.16
C GLY A 208 -15.80 1.52 32.28
N GLN A 209 -15.19 2.57 31.72
CA GLN A 209 -14.08 2.44 30.78
C GLN A 209 -12.94 3.40 31.12
N ILE A 210 -11.72 2.92 30.92
CA ILE A 210 -10.50 3.72 31.02
C ILE A 210 -9.71 3.46 29.75
N LYS A 211 -9.46 4.52 28.98
CA LYS A 211 -8.67 4.49 27.76
C LYS A 211 -7.38 5.26 28.01
N THR A 212 -6.22 4.68 27.71
CA THR A 212 -4.93 5.35 27.87
C THR A 212 -4.22 5.41 26.52
N ASN A 213 -4.12 6.59 25.94
CA ASN A 213 -3.30 6.83 24.77
C ASN A 213 -1.88 7.21 25.20
N PHE A 214 -0.87 6.41 24.86
CA PHE A 214 0.54 6.83 24.93
C PHE A 214 0.97 7.43 23.60
N ILE A 215 1.41 8.69 23.64
CA ILE A 215 1.63 9.53 22.46
C ILE A 215 3.13 9.74 22.29
N LEU A 216 3.73 8.96 21.40
CA LEU A 216 5.13 9.07 21.02
C LEU A 216 5.28 10.25 20.06
N LYS A 217 6.01 11.29 20.47
CA LYS A 217 6.04 12.56 19.70
C LYS A 217 6.96 12.56 18.50
N ASP A 218 8.03 11.78 18.55
CA ASP A 218 9.10 11.82 17.57
C ASP A 218 9.83 10.47 17.52
N LYS A 219 10.27 10.05 16.33
CA LYS A 219 11.04 8.81 16.13
C LYS A 219 12.36 8.75 16.89
N ASN A 220 12.98 9.89 17.18
CA ASN A 220 14.28 9.97 17.87
C ASN A 220 14.25 9.44 19.31
N ILE A 221 13.06 9.20 19.88
CA ILE A 221 12.92 8.58 21.19
C ILE A 221 13.14 7.07 21.16
N VAL A 222 13.01 6.44 19.99
CA VAL A 222 13.12 4.99 19.79
C VAL A 222 14.59 4.59 19.68
N ASP A 223 15.03 3.63 20.50
CA ASP A 223 16.40 3.12 20.41
C ASP A 223 16.55 2.26 19.15
N VAL A 224 17.29 2.79 18.17
CA VAL A 224 17.56 2.14 16.87
C VAL A 224 18.26 0.79 16.97
N ASN A 225 18.81 0.44 18.14
CA ASN A 225 19.49 -0.82 18.36
C ASN A 225 18.64 -1.86 19.10
N SER A 226 17.41 -1.52 19.47
CA SER A 226 16.51 -2.43 20.20
C SER A 226 15.56 -3.15 19.25
N ASP A 227 15.01 -4.28 19.69
CA ASP A 227 14.01 -5.08 18.95
C ASP A 227 12.58 -4.67 19.33
N TYR A 228 12.39 -4.32 20.61
CA TYR A 228 11.10 -3.93 21.16
C TYR A 228 11.20 -2.71 22.07
N LEU A 229 10.18 -1.87 21.99
CA LEU A 229 9.80 -0.88 22.99
C LEU A 229 8.72 -1.53 23.87
N VAL A 230 8.94 -1.52 25.19
CA VAL A 230 8.09 -2.19 26.16
C VAL A 230 7.48 -1.18 27.12
N ILE A 231 6.16 -1.25 27.26
CA ILE A 231 5.42 -0.63 28.36
C ILE A 231 4.97 -1.76 29.27
N GLU A 232 5.53 -1.83 30.48
CA GLU A 232 5.25 -2.87 31.46
C GLU A 232 4.40 -2.31 32.61
N GLU A 233 3.45 -3.12 33.06
CA GLU A 233 2.65 -2.88 34.24
C GLU A 233 2.59 -4.13 35.12
N PHE A 234 2.70 -3.95 36.45
CA PHE A 234 2.37 -5.00 37.40
C PHE A 234 0.94 -4.85 37.90
N LEU A 235 0.09 -5.79 37.50
CA LEU A 235 -1.31 -5.86 37.88
C LEU A 235 -1.44 -6.69 39.16
N GLN A 236 -1.55 -6.00 40.30
CA GLN A 236 -1.73 -6.64 41.60
C GLN A 236 -3.10 -7.34 41.68
N MET A 237 -3.10 -8.68 41.76
CA MET A 237 -4.32 -9.50 41.75
C MET A 237 -4.42 -10.43 42.96
N PRO A 238 -5.57 -10.46 43.65
CA PRO A 238 -5.83 -11.49 44.66
C PRO A 238 -5.91 -12.89 44.02
N SER A 239 -5.63 -13.93 44.82
CA SER A 239 -5.53 -15.32 44.31
C SER A 239 -6.82 -15.90 43.73
N ASN A 240 -7.97 -15.32 44.05
CA ASN A 240 -9.28 -15.70 43.52
C ASN A 240 -9.65 -15.00 42.21
N TYR A 241 -8.74 -14.26 41.59
CA TYR A 241 -8.92 -13.65 40.27
C TYR A 241 -7.88 -14.20 39.28
N THR A 242 -8.29 -14.30 38.03
CA THR A 242 -7.46 -14.80 36.94
C THR A 242 -7.57 -13.90 35.72
N LEU A 243 -6.43 -13.45 35.22
CA LEU A 243 -6.32 -12.87 33.88
C LEU A 243 -5.99 -13.99 32.89
N GLU A 244 -6.75 -14.06 31.81
CA GLU A 244 -6.57 -15.06 30.76
C GLU A 244 -6.72 -14.44 29.37
N LYS A 245 -6.06 -15.05 28.40
CA LYS A 245 -6.13 -14.67 26.98
C LYS A 245 -7.49 -15.09 26.41
N ASP A 246 -8.20 -14.19 25.72
CA ASP A 246 -9.47 -14.52 25.06
C ASP A 246 -9.23 -15.36 23.79
N LEU A 247 -9.33 -16.67 23.92
CA LEU A 247 -9.09 -17.60 22.82
C LEU A 247 -10.11 -17.51 21.68
N GLN A 248 -11.24 -16.81 21.86
CA GLN A 248 -12.24 -16.61 20.81
C GLN A 248 -11.92 -15.40 19.94
N ASN A 249 -11.38 -14.33 20.53
CA ASN A 249 -11.13 -13.05 19.88
C ASN A 249 -9.63 -12.68 19.83
N GLY A 250 -8.77 -13.69 19.68
CA GLY A 250 -7.33 -13.47 19.63
C GLY A 250 -6.52 -14.67 19.18
N TYR A 251 -5.24 -14.43 18.89
CA TYR A 251 -4.26 -15.43 18.48
C TYR A 251 -2.86 -15.11 19.02
N THR A 252 -2.00 -16.12 19.06
CA THR A 252 -0.61 -15.96 19.48
C THR A 252 0.27 -15.79 18.25
N LEU A 253 1.13 -14.76 18.26
CA LEU A 253 2.12 -14.48 17.22
C LEU A 253 3.28 -15.50 17.29
N GLU A 254 4.09 -15.58 16.22
CA GLU A 254 5.23 -16.53 16.15
C GLU A 254 6.25 -16.37 17.28
N ASN A 255 6.36 -15.16 17.84
CA ASN A 255 7.22 -14.84 18.98
C ASN A 255 6.59 -15.13 20.35
N ASN A 256 5.47 -15.86 20.41
CA ASN A 256 4.67 -16.18 21.58
C ASN A 256 3.94 -15.00 22.25
N PHE A 257 3.97 -13.80 21.66
CA PHE A 257 3.16 -12.68 22.13
C PHE A 257 1.69 -12.84 21.73
N TRP A 258 0.79 -12.31 22.54
CA TRP A 258 -0.64 -12.42 22.40
C TRP A 258 -1.24 -11.21 21.69
N LYS A 259 -1.96 -11.46 20.59
CA LYS A 259 -2.77 -10.45 19.89
C LYS A 259 -4.24 -10.78 20.10
N GLY A 260 -4.88 -10.04 20.98
CA GLY A 260 -6.28 -10.26 21.33
C GLY A 260 -6.62 -9.65 22.67
N ASP A 261 -7.87 -9.81 23.06
CA ASP A 261 -8.36 -9.34 24.34
C ASP A 261 -7.80 -10.19 25.50
N ILE A 262 -7.66 -9.58 26.67
CA ILE A 262 -7.33 -10.25 27.94
C ILE A 262 -8.51 -10.06 28.88
N ILE A 263 -9.00 -11.17 29.42
CA ILE A 263 -10.20 -11.23 30.24
C ILE A 263 -9.82 -11.43 31.70
N LEU A 264 -10.39 -10.60 32.58
CA LEU A 264 -10.37 -10.82 34.02
C LEU A 264 -11.61 -11.61 34.44
N LYS A 265 -11.37 -12.72 35.15
CA LYS A 265 -12.41 -13.53 35.79
C LYS A 265 -12.18 -13.65 37.29
N ASN A 266 -13.26 -13.84 38.03
CA ASN A 266 -13.16 -14.30 39.42
C ASN A 266 -13.19 -15.85 39.51
N ASN A 267 -13.12 -16.36 40.72
CA ASN A 267 -13.11 -17.79 41.05
C ASN A 267 -14.36 -18.57 40.63
N TRP A 268 -15.47 -17.89 40.31
CA TRP A 268 -16.69 -18.51 39.76
C TRP A 268 -16.69 -18.54 38.23
N GLY A 269 -15.63 -18.04 37.58
CA GLY A 269 -15.53 -17.93 36.13
C GLY A 269 -16.31 -16.75 35.55
N LEU A 270 -16.86 -15.86 36.38
CA LEU A 270 -17.58 -14.67 35.93
C LEU A 270 -16.59 -13.68 35.30
N LYS A 271 -16.88 -13.25 34.08
CA LYS A 271 -16.18 -12.17 33.37
C LYS A 271 -16.44 -10.84 34.08
N LEU A 272 -15.40 -10.13 34.48
CA LEU A 272 -15.52 -8.87 35.23
C LEU A 272 -14.97 -7.67 34.47
N LEU A 273 -14.00 -7.88 33.59
CA LEU A 273 -13.33 -6.83 32.85
C LEU A 273 -12.63 -7.42 31.62
N THR A 274 -12.50 -6.60 30.58
CA THR A 274 -11.74 -6.87 29.37
C THR A 274 -10.68 -5.78 29.18
N ILE A 275 -9.43 -6.19 29.00
CA ILE A 275 -8.36 -5.37 28.45
C ILE A 275 -8.37 -5.66 26.95
N HIS A 276 -8.82 -4.70 26.14
CA HIS A 276 -8.94 -4.91 24.71
C HIS A 276 -7.58 -5.02 24.03
N THR A 277 -7.60 -5.69 22.89
CA THR A 277 -6.50 -5.82 21.95
C THR A 277 -5.75 -4.49 21.79
N PRO A 278 -4.40 -4.47 21.90
CA PRO A 278 -3.66 -3.22 21.87
C PRO A 278 -3.63 -2.71 20.43
N LEU A 279 -3.89 -1.40 20.29
CA LEU A 279 -3.86 -0.71 19.00
C LEU A 279 -2.65 0.23 18.93
N ILE A 280 -2.09 0.35 17.72
CA ILE A 280 -1.06 1.33 17.40
C ILE A 280 -1.48 2.10 16.14
N ILE A 281 -1.43 3.42 16.20
CA ILE A 281 -1.99 4.32 15.17
C ILE A 281 -0.94 5.39 14.84
N ASP A 282 -0.62 5.57 13.56
CA ASP A 282 0.21 6.67 13.08
C ASP A 282 -0.64 7.78 12.43
N GLN A 283 -0.04 8.93 12.10
CA GLN A 283 -0.77 10.04 11.47
C GLN A 283 -1.05 9.84 9.97
N ALA A 284 -0.63 8.72 9.36
CA ALA A 284 -0.79 8.51 7.92
C ALA A 284 -2.23 8.33 7.46
N ARG A 285 -3.17 8.09 8.39
CA ARG A 285 -4.62 7.95 8.14
C ARG A 285 -4.97 6.99 6.98
N THR A 286 -4.05 6.12 6.59
CA THR A 286 -4.31 4.98 5.73
C THR A 286 -5.13 3.98 6.55
N LYS A 287 -6.43 3.82 6.24
CA LYS A 287 -7.34 2.89 6.93
C LYS A 287 -7.01 1.40 6.69
N PHE A 288 -5.96 1.10 5.92
CA PHE A 288 -5.45 -0.26 5.83
C PHE A 288 -4.58 -0.52 7.05
N HIS A 289 -5.14 -1.23 8.04
CA HIS A 289 -4.34 -2.02 8.94
C HIS A 289 -3.56 -3.03 8.08
N ASN A 290 -2.40 -2.64 7.58
CA ASN A 290 -1.52 -3.60 6.94
C ASN A 290 -1.20 -4.66 8.00
N GLN A 291 -1.09 -5.93 7.59
CA GLN A 291 -0.85 -7.03 8.53
C GLN A 291 0.38 -6.75 9.41
N GLU A 292 1.38 -6.02 8.87
CA GLU A 292 2.54 -5.53 9.62
C GLU A 292 2.19 -4.62 10.81
N GLN A 293 1.28 -3.65 10.69
CA GLN A 293 0.85 -2.78 11.79
C GLN A 293 0.02 -3.55 12.83
N VAL A 294 -0.79 -4.51 12.38
CA VAL A 294 -1.54 -5.39 13.29
C VAL A 294 -0.57 -6.21 14.14
N GLU A 295 0.50 -6.74 13.54
CA GLU A 295 1.51 -7.57 14.19
C GLU A 295 2.66 -6.78 14.86
N ALA A 296 2.73 -5.45 14.66
CA ALA A 296 3.74 -4.59 15.26
C ALA A 296 3.56 -4.41 16.77
N ILE A 297 2.34 -4.65 17.28
CA ILE A 297 1.99 -4.48 18.69
C ILE A 297 1.21 -5.68 19.24
N ALA A 298 1.66 -6.20 20.37
CA ALA A 298 1.03 -7.34 21.05
C ALA A 298 1.24 -7.28 22.57
N TYR A 299 0.49 -8.08 23.30
CA TYR A 299 0.68 -8.27 24.74
C TYR A 299 1.63 -9.43 25.05
N ASP A 300 2.42 -9.30 26.09
CA ASP A 300 3.00 -10.43 26.82
C ASP A 300 2.43 -10.43 28.24
N LEU A 301 1.91 -11.58 28.66
CA LEU A 301 1.21 -11.73 29.94
C LEU A 301 1.88 -12.85 30.74
N GLU A 302 2.45 -12.48 31.87
CA GLU A 302 3.18 -13.37 32.76
C GLU A 302 2.49 -13.42 34.13
N LYS A 303 2.23 -14.61 34.65
CA LYS A 303 1.70 -14.80 36.00
C LYS A 303 2.84 -14.80 37.02
N THR A 304 2.74 -13.99 38.06
CA THR A 304 3.76 -13.88 39.12
C THR A 304 3.14 -14.02 40.51
N GLU A 305 3.98 -13.97 41.55
CA GLU A 305 3.50 -14.00 42.94
C GLU A 305 2.74 -12.70 43.26
N GLY A 306 1.45 -12.83 43.57
CA GLY A 306 0.59 -11.70 43.96
C GLY A 306 -0.05 -10.92 42.79
N GLY A 307 0.10 -11.39 41.54
CA GLY A 307 -0.47 -10.68 40.39
C GLY A 307 -0.09 -11.24 39.02
N TYR A 308 -0.12 -10.34 38.04
CA TYR A 308 0.32 -10.57 36.68
C TYR A 308 1.21 -9.41 36.24
N ILE A 309 2.23 -9.68 35.44
CA ILE A 309 2.95 -8.67 34.68
C ILE A 309 2.33 -8.62 33.28
N LEU A 310 1.84 -7.46 32.89
CA LEU A 310 1.33 -7.18 31.55
C LEU A 310 2.32 -6.28 30.82
N ARG A 311 2.78 -6.71 29.66
CA ARG A 311 3.70 -5.96 28.79
C ARG A 311 3.02 -5.66 27.47
N ILE A 312 3.04 -4.40 27.06
CA ILE A 312 2.75 -3.98 25.69
C ILE A 312 4.07 -3.97 24.93
N GLN A 313 4.21 -4.89 23.99
CA GLN A 313 5.41 -5.08 23.18
C GLN A 313 5.20 -4.43 21.81
N ILE A 314 6.07 -3.49 21.44
CA ILE A 314 5.99 -2.78 20.16
C ILE A 314 7.29 -2.97 19.39
N LYS A 315 7.23 -3.46 18.16
CA LYS A 315 8.40 -3.63 17.28
C LYS A 315 9.01 -2.27 16.96
N THR A 316 10.28 -2.09 17.29
CA THR A 316 11.04 -0.84 17.07
C THR A 316 11.34 -0.65 15.59
N ASP A 317 11.62 -1.73 14.86
CA ASP A 317 11.82 -1.73 13.41
C ASP A 317 10.61 -1.12 12.69
N TRP A 318 9.39 -1.47 13.14
CA TRP A 318 8.16 -0.89 12.62
C TRP A 318 8.04 0.60 12.93
N LEU A 319 8.41 1.03 14.15
CA LEU A 319 8.40 2.44 14.53
C LEU A 319 9.42 3.29 13.73
N LEU A 320 10.53 2.69 13.33
CA LEU A 320 11.66 3.37 12.69
C LEU A 320 11.57 3.42 11.16
N GLN A 321 10.56 2.78 10.57
CA GLN A 321 10.29 2.81 9.14
C GLN A 321 10.16 4.26 8.61
N PRO A 322 10.77 4.61 7.47
CA PRO A 322 10.81 5.98 6.94
C PRO A 322 9.43 6.63 6.71
N GLU A 323 8.43 5.82 6.37
CA GLU A 323 7.05 6.20 6.08
C GLU A 323 6.22 6.55 7.33
N ARG A 324 6.71 6.21 8.54
CA ARG A 324 5.96 6.40 9.78
C ARG A 324 5.82 7.86 10.15
N MET A 325 4.57 8.31 10.30
CA MET A 325 4.25 9.68 10.67
C MET A 325 3.94 9.82 12.16
N TYR A 326 4.74 10.64 12.83
CA TYR A 326 4.58 10.96 14.25
C TYR A 326 3.66 12.19 14.45
N PRO A 327 2.90 12.25 15.56
CA PRO A 327 2.94 11.34 16.69
C PRO A 327 2.29 9.97 16.43
N VAL A 328 2.91 8.92 16.97
CA VAL A 328 2.34 7.57 17.02
C VAL A 328 1.61 7.38 18.34
N ILE A 329 0.41 6.82 18.29
CA ILE A 329 -0.47 6.59 19.44
C ILE A 329 -0.54 5.10 19.72
N ILE A 330 -0.26 4.70 20.95
CA ILE A 330 -0.52 3.36 21.48
C ILE A 330 -1.76 3.47 22.36
N ASP A 331 -2.76 2.64 22.10
CA ASP A 331 -4.11 2.82 22.63
C ASP A 331 -4.66 1.55 23.31
N PRO A 332 -4.22 1.22 24.54
CA PRO A 332 -4.91 0.26 25.39
C PRO A 332 -6.25 0.81 25.90
N LEU A 333 -7.29 -0.01 25.72
CA LEU A 333 -8.64 0.24 26.22
C LEU A 333 -9.03 -0.79 27.27
N LEU A 334 -9.43 -0.31 28.44
CA LEU A 334 -9.95 -1.11 29.54
C LEU A 334 -11.46 -0.92 29.63
N ILE A 335 -12.23 -2.01 29.56
CA ILE A 335 -13.69 -1.99 29.74
C ILE A 335 -14.07 -2.94 30.86
N GLY A 336 -14.67 -2.41 31.92
CA GLY A 336 -15.29 -3.24 32.94
C GLY A 336 -16.57 -3.87 32.41
N GLU A 337 -16.79 -5.15 32.69
CA GLU A 337 -18.00 -5.86 32.35
C GLU A 337 -19.12 -5.39 33.26
N ALA A 338 -19.81 -4.32 32.89
CA ALA A 338 -21.12 -3.99 33.45
C ALA A 338 -22.13 -4.99 32.87
N THR A 339 -23.20 -5.34 33.58
CA THR A 339 -24.27 -6.15 32.95
C THR A 339 -25.09 -5.16 32.15
N TYR A 340 -24.57 -4.75 31.00
CA TYR A 340 -25.36 -4.17 29.91
C TYR A 340 -24.74 -4.63 28.60
N THR A 341 -25.34 -5.67 28.03
CA THR A 341 -25.53 -5.75 26.59
C THR A 341 -26.07 -4.40 26.14
N ALA A 342 -25.45 -3.76 25.15
CA ALA A 342 -26.18 -2.81 24.32
C ALA A 342 -27.15 -3.62 23.46
N SER A 343 -28.17 -4.16 24.11
CA SER A 343 -29.43 -4.46 23.45
C SER A 343 -30.20 -3.14 23.48
N ASP A 344 -30.82 -2.78 22.37
CA ASP A 344 -32.12 -2.13 22.46
C ASP A 344 -32.97 -3.11 23.27
N ILE A 345 -33.08 -2.88 24.58
CA ILE A 345 -33.98 -3.71 25.37
C ILE A 345 -35.41 -3.31 24.88
N GLY A 346 -36.44 -4.12 25.05
CA GLY A 346 -37.80 -3.90 24.55
C GLY A 346 -38.80 -3.86 25.71
N PHE A 347 -40.07 -3.49 25.46
CA PHE A 347 -41.01 -2.98 26.47
C PHE A 347 -41.49 -4.01 27.50
N GLN A 348 -42.18 -3.50 28.53
CA GLN A 348 -42.95 -4.23 29.54
C GLN A 348 -43.87 -5.27 28.89
N PHE A 349 -43.85 -6.51 29.39
CA PHE A 349 -44.73 -7.60 28.95
C PHE A 349 -46.18 -7.36 29.36
N ASP A 350 -47.11 -7.44 28.42
CA ASP A 350 -48.49 -7.83 28.73
C ASP A 350 -48.58 -9.35 28.62
N ASN A 351 -48.87 -10.03 29.74
CA ASN A 351 -49.11 -11.46 29.75
C ASN A 351 -50.62 -11.73 29.68
N THR A 352 -51.10 -12.19 28.53
CA THR A 352 -52.48 -12.68 28.40
C THR A 352 -52.46 -14.20 28.34
N CYS A 353 -52.86 -14.85 29.44
CA CYS A 353 -53.12 -16.29 29.47
C CYS A 353 -54.61 -16.53 29.19
N PHE A 354 -54.91 -17.37 28.19
CA PHE A 354 -56.28 -17.64 27.78
C PHE A 354 -56.77 -18.95 28.41
N GLU A 355 -57.67 -18.85 29.38
CA GLU A 355 -58.20 -20.00 30.16
C GLU A 355 -58.92 -21.06 29.29
N GLU A 356 -59.28 -20.73 28.04
CA GLU A 356 -60.02 -21.62 27.13
C GLU A 356 -59.15 -22.29 26.05
N THR A 357 -57.90 -21.85 25.81
CA THR A 357 -57.11 -22.25 24.63
C THR A 357 -55.70 -22.77 24.90
N GLU A 358 -55.31 -23.00 26.16
CA GLU A 358 -54.09 -23.75 26.52
C GLU A 358 -52.75 -23.10 26.11
N TYR A 359 -52.68 -21.76 26.05
CA TYR A 359 -51.42 -21.03 25.79
C TYR A 359 -51.34 -19.69 26.56
N CYS A 360 -50.11 -19.18 26.74
CA CYS A 360 -49.85 -17.82 27.22
C CYS A 360 -49.00 -17.06 26.20
N ASP A 361 -49.40 -15.80 25.96
CA ASP A 361 -48.68 -14.89 25.06
C ASP A 361 -47.83 -13.91 25.86
N TYR A 362 -46.60 -13.71 25.40
CA TYR A 362 -45.65 -12.73 25.89
C TYR A 362 -45.27 -11.83 24.74
N THR A 363 -45.68 -10.56 24.81
CA THR A 363 -45.40 -9.59 23.75
C THR A 363 -44.35 -8.59 24.18
N MET A 364 -43.47 -8.24 23.25
CA MET A 364 -42.47 -7.17 23.39
C MET A 364 -42.56 -6.28 22.15
N ASP A 365 -42.86 -5.00 22.36
CA ASP A 365 -42.74 -4.03 21.29
C ASP A 365 -41.26 -3.70 21.07
N ILE A 366 -40.86 -3.71 19.81
CA ILE A 366 -39.52 -3.38 19.34
C ILE A 366 -39.65 -2.15 18.46
N ILE A 367 -38.89 -1.12 18.79
CA ILE A 367 -38.75 0.06 17.95
C ILE A 367 -37.50 -0.15 17.12
N VAL A 368 -37.67 -0.22 15.80
CA VAL A 368 -36.56 -0.23 14.86
C VAL A 368 -36.33 1.21 14.42
N PRO A 369 -35.11 1.76 14.62
CA PRO A 369 -34.75 3.04 14.03
C PRO A 369 -34.95 2.98 12.52
N GLY A 370 -35.56 4.02 11.96
CA GLY A 370 -35.69 4.18 10.52
C GLY A 370 -34.31 4.10 9.86
N LYS A 371 -34.30 3.70 8.59
CA LYS A 371 -33.11 3.59 7.73
C LYS A 371 -32.18 2.42 8.10
N THR A 372 -32.71 1.46 8.86
CA THR A 372 -32.01 0.27 9.33
C THR A 372 -32.63 -0.98 8.71
N THR A 373 -31.79 -1.91 8.23
CA THR A 373 -32.19 -3.28 7.90
C THR A 373 -31.82 -4.21 9.03
N LEU A 374 -32.76 -5.04 9.47
CA LEU A 374 -32.50 -6.06 10.49
C LEU A 374 -31.66 -7.19 9.88
N THR A 375 -30.56 -7.54 10.53
CA THR A 375 -29.58 -8.53 10.04
C THR A 375 -29.47 -9.76 10.93
N ALA A 376 -29.86 -9.68 12.19
CA ALA A 376 -29.93 -10.83 13.07
C ALA A 376 -30.90 -10.58 14.22
N ALA A 377 -31.41 -11.66 14.82
CA ALA A 377 -32.10 -11.61 16.08
C ALA A 377 -31.80 -12.88 16.86
N TYR A 378 -31.48 -12.74 18.15
CA TYR A 378 -31.08 -13.83 19.02
C TYR A 378 -31.93 -13.81 20.28
N PHE A 379 -32.30 -15.00 20.76
CA PHE A 379 -33.00 -15.17 22.02
C PHE A 379 -32.12 -15.91 23.03
N ASP A 380 -31.95 -15.29 24.20
CA ASP A 380 -31.35 -15.87 25.39
C ASP A 380 -32.39 -15.91 26.50
N GLY A 381 -32.75 -17.07 27.01
CA GLY A 381 -33.80 -17.14 28.01
C GLY A 381 -33.90 -18.44 28.76
N THR A 382 -34.27 -18.30 30.04
CA THR A 382 -34.62 -19.39 30.93
C THR A 382 -36.11 -19.32 31.24
N TYR A 383 -36.82 -20.43 31.03
CA TYR A 383 -38.23 -20.54 31.43
C TYR A 383 -38.47 -21.86 32.17
N TYR A 384 -39.41 -21.83 33.11
CA TYR A 384 -39.71 -22.98 33.96
C TYR A 384 -41.05 -23.59 33.58
N SER A 385 -41.06 -24.88 33.24
CA SER A 385 -42.27 -25.66 33.00
C SER A 385 -42.50 -26.61 34.19
N GLN A 386 -43.61 -26.42 34.91
CA GLN A 386 -43.97 -27.32 36.02
C GLN A 386 -44.87 -28.45 35.50
N ASN A 387 -44.38 -29.69 35.62
CA ASN A 387 -45.18 -30.87 35.32
C ASN A 387 -46.09 -31.22 36.52
N TYR A 388 -47.32 -30.71 36.54
CA TYR A 388 -48.35 -31.15 37.48
C TYR A 388 -49.01 -32.46 37.00
N GLY A 389 -48.35 -33.59 37.27
CA GLY A 389 -49.01 -34.90 37.31
C GLY A 389 -49.24 -35.61 35.98
N CYS A 390 -48.60 -35.21 34.88
CA CYS A 390 -48.65 -35.96 33.63
C CYS A 390 -47.73 -37.17 33.70
N PHE A 391 -48.27 -38.31 34.15
CA PHE A 391 -47.64 -39.59 33.95
C PHE A 391 -47.90 -40.03 32.51
N PHE A 392 -46.83 -40.20 31.73
CA PHE A 392 -46.70 -40.85 30.42
C PHE A 392 -46.51 -39.95 29.18
N THR A 393 -45.34 -40.17 28.57
CA THR A 393 -44.79 -39.77 27.25
C THR A 393 -43.96 -38.49 27.19
N THR A 394 -42.68 -38.70 26.90
CA THR A 394 -41.55 -37.77 26.80
C THR A 394 -41.64 -36.75 25.65
N ASP A 395 -42.67 -36.82 24.80
CA ASP A 395 -42.76 -36.02 23.57
C ASP A 395 -43.32 -34.60 23.81
N CYS A 396 -43.94 -34.34 24.96
CA CYS A 396 -44.55 -33.03 25.27
C CYS A 396 -43.56 -31.97 25.80
N LEU A 397 -42.44 -32.38 26.41
CA LEU A 397 -41.43 -31.45 26.96
C LEU A 397 -40.59 -30.75 25.88
N MET A 398 -40.75 -31.14 24.62
CA MET A 398 -39.85 -30.75 23.54
C MET A 398 -40.45 -29.66 22.61
N LYS A 399 -41.68 -29.17 22.80
CA LYS A 399 -42.33 -28.23 21.85
C LYS A 399 -43.22 -27.18 22.54
N GLU A 400 -42.68 -26.46 23.52
CA GLU A 400 -43.49 -25.61 24.41
C GLU A 400 -43.50 -24.12 24.07
N ALA A 401 -42.68 -23.61 23.14
CA ALA A 401 -42.70 -22.20 22.77
C ALA A 401 -42.51 -21.98 21.26
N ALA A 402 -43.20 -20.98 20.71
CA ALA A 402 -42.97 -20.46 19.37
C ALA A 402 -42.96 -18.93 19.39
N PHE A 403 -42.31 -18.35 18.38
CA PHE A 403 -42.13 -16.91 18.25
C PHE A 403 -42.70 -16.43 16.93
N ARG A 404 -43.27 -15.22 16.91
CA ARG A 404 -43.74 -14.55 15.69
C ARG A 404 -43.71 -13.03 15.82
N ILE A 405 -43.89 -12.33 14.71
CA ILE A 405 -44.03 -10.87 14.66
C ILE A 405 -45.47 -10.52 14.27
N LEU A 406 -46.15 -9.74 15.10
CA LEU A 406 -47.53 -9.32 14.83
C LEU A 406 -47.57 -8.19 13.80
N GLY A 407 -48.53 -8.27 12.88
CA GLY A 407 -48.91 -7.17 11.99
C GLY A 407 -48.05 -6.96 10.74
N ILE A 408 -46.72 -6.93 10.88
CA ILE A 408 -45.81 -6.71 9.72
C ILE A 408 -45.53 -8.01 8.96
N CYS A 409 -45.53 -9.13 9.69
CA CYS A 409 -44.90 -10.39 9.32
C CYS A 409 -45.65 -11.59 9.92
N ASP A 410 -46.99 -11.54 9.91
CA ASP A 410 -47.80 -12.51 10.65
C ASP A 410 -47.80 -13.89 9.96
N ASP A 411 -46.73 -14.64 10.18
CA ASP A 411 -46.72 -16.08 9.99
C ASP A 411 -47.34 -16.72 11.24
N SER A 412 -48.47 -17.40 11.05
CA SER A 412 -48.99 -18.31 12.08
C SER A 412 -47.89 -19.32 12.40
N PRO A 413 -47.53 -19.57 13.66
CA PRO A 413 -46.51 -20.56 13.98
C PRO A 413 -46.97 -21.91 13.43
N SER A 414 -46.36 -22.32 12.33
CA SER A 414 -46.56 -23.64 11.74
C SER A 414 -46.15 -24.67 12.80
N PRO A 415 -46.76 -25.86 12.86
CA PRO A 415 -46.33 -26.94 13.75
C PRO A 415 -44.86 -27.40 13.56
N SER A 416 -44.13 -26.81 12.61
CA SER A 416 -42.70 -26.99 12.35
C SER A 416 -41.80 -25.90 12.95
N SER A 417 -42.35 -24.80 13.49
CA SER A 417 -41.59 -23.65 14.01
C SER A 417 -41.25 -23.74 15.50
N PHE A 418 -41.41 -24.93 16.09
CA PHE A 418 -41.11 -25.17 17.50
C PHE A 418 -39.61 -25.35 17.70
N TRP A 419 -39.07 -24.66 18.69
CA TRP A 419 -37.67 -24.83 19.12
C TRP A 419 -37.63 -25.80 20.30
N THR A 420 -36.89 -26.90 20.14
CA THR A 420 -36.84 -27.99 21.11
C THR A 420 -35.90 -27.69 22.26
N CYS A 421 -36.43 -27.67 23.47
CA CYS A 421 -35.63 -27.57 24.69
C CYS A 421 -34.93 -28.90 24.99
N ILE A 422 -33.71 -28.87 25.51
CA ILE A 422 -33.02 -30.08 26.02
C ILE A 422 -33.38 -30.21 27.50
N PRO A 423 -34.29 -31.13 27.90
CA PRO A 423 -34.61 -31.30 29.31
C PRO A 423 -33.43 -31.93 30.06
N PRO A 424 -33.17 -31.57 31.33
CA PRO A 424 -32.28 -32.34 32.18
C PRO A 424 -32.86 -33.76 32.37
N ALA A 425 -31.99 -34.77 32.47
CA ALA A 425 -32.40 -36.17 32.50
C ALA A 425 -33.38 -36.51 33.66
N GLY A 426 -34.63 -36.88 33.33
CA GLY A 426 -35.64 -37.43 34.25
C GLY A 426 -37.04 -36.77 34.17
N ASP A 427 -38.10 -37.54 34.41
CA ASP A 427 -39.54 -37.15 34.31
C ASP A 427 -40.04 -36.23 35.46
N THR A 428 -39.26 -35.24 35.89
CA THR A 428 -39.69 -34.26 36.92
C THR A 428 -39.56 -32.83 36.40
N ALA A 429 -40.41 -31.92 36.86
CA ALA A 429 -40.43 -30.48 36.52
C ALA A 429 -39.04 -29.93 36.15
N GLY A 430 -38.93 -29.28 34.99
CA GLY A 430 -37.66 -28.93 34.36
C GLY A 430 -37.54 -27.44 34.05
N THR A 431 -36.31 -26.95 34.11
CA THR A 431 -35.93 -25.63 33.60
C THR A 431 -35.48 -25.79 32.15
N CYS A 432 -36.10 -25.06 31.23
CA CYS A 432 -35.68 -24.98 29.85
C CYS A 432 -34.78 -23.76 29.66
N TYR A 433 -33.69 -23.93 28.92
CA TYR A 433 -32.70 -22.90 28.62
C TYR A 433 -32.48 -22.83 27.12
N GLY A 434 -32.69 -21.66 26.54
CA GLY A 434 -32.25 -21.31 25.20
C GLY A 434 -31.18 -20.24 25.32
N VAL A 435 -30.02 -20.45 24.70
CA VAL A 435 -29.05 -19.38 24.49
C VAL A 435 -28.66 -19.35 23.05
N ASP A 436 -28.53 -18.13 22.56
CA ASP A 436 -28.15 -17.79 21.19
C ASP A 436 -29.07 -18.45 20.17
N LEU A 437 -30.37 -18.51 20.49
CA LEU A 437 -31.35 -19.08 19.57
C LEU A 437 -31.57 -18.08 18.44
N ASP A 438 -31.04 -18.41 17.26
CA ASP A 438 -31.15 -17.61 16.05
C ASP A 438 -32.62 -17.52 15.58
N MET A 439 -33.10 -16.30 15.49
CA MET A 439 -34.46 -15.92 15.09
C MET A 439 -34.51 -15.27 13.71
N PHE A 440 -33.43 -15.34 12.93
CA PHE A 440 -33.27 -14.64 11.66
C PHE A 440 -34.43 -14.89 10.69
N ASN A 441 -34.91 -16.14 10.58
CA ASN A 441 -36.05 -16.47 9.73
C ASN A 441 -37.34 -15.73 10.11
N THR A 442 -37.50 -15.37 11.38
CA THR A 442 -38.69 -14.66 11.91
C THR A 442 -38.63 -13.16 11.57
N ILE A 443 -37.44 -12.56 11.57
CA ILE A 443 -37.25 -11.12 11.28
C ILE A 443 -37.00 -10.81 9.80
N ALA A 444 -36.62 -11.81 8.98
CA ALA A 444 -36.24 -11.62 7.57
C ALA A 444 -37.34 -11.06 6.67
N CYS A 445 -38.61 -11.16 7.09
CA CYS A 445 -39.75 -10.61 6.36
C CYS A 445 -40.02 -9.12 6.69
N VAL A 446 -39.39 -8.55 7.72
CA VAL A 446 -39.62 -7.18 8.16
C VAL A 446 -38.89 -6.25 7.19
N PRO A 447 -39.60 -5.46 6.36
CA PRO A 447 -38.95 -4.59 5.40
C PRO A 447 -38.36 -3.36 6.12
N PRO A 448 -37.19 -2.86 5.68
CA PRO A 448 -36.62 -1.63 6.21
C PRO A 448 -37.48 -0.43 5.78
N GLN A 449 -37.56 0.62 6.60
CA GLN A 449 -38.39 1.80 6.37
C GLN A 449 -37.61 3.10 6.64
N CYS A 450 -38.02 4.24 6.05
CA CYS A 450 -37.32 5.51 6.27
C CYS A 450 -37.58 6.14 7.64
N ASP A 451 -38.80 5.99 8.15
CA ASP A 451 -39.17 6.48 9.47
C ASP A 451 -38.99 5.37 10.50
N ASP A 452 -38.78 5.74 11.78
CA ASP A 452 -38.80 4.79 12.88
C ASP A 452 -40.14 4.04 12.87
N TYR A 453 -40.08 2.72 13.03
CA TYR A 453 -41.26 1.88 13.02
C TYR A 453 -41.22 0.88 14.16
N GLU A 454 -42.39 0.55 14.67
CA GLU A 454 -42.56 -0.41 15.75
C GLU A 454 -43.16 -1.70 15.22
N PHE A 455 -42.73 -2.82 15.78
CA PHE A 455 -43.40 -4.09 15.61
C PHE A 455 -43.46 -4.84 16.93
N THR A 456 -44.49 -5.65 17.10
CA THR A 456 -44.64 -6.46 18.31
C THR A 456 -44.11 -7.86 18.04
N PHE A 457 -43.09 -8.24 18.78
CA PHE A 457 -42.63 -9.60 18.85
C PHE A 457 -43.44 -10.37 19.90
N GLU A 458 -44.00 -11.51 19.51
CA GLU A 458 -44.80 -12.38 20.38
C GLU A 458 -44.10 -13.71 20.55
N MET A 459 -43.84 -14.09 21.80
CA MET A 459 -43.56 -15.46 22.20
C MET A 459 -44.83 -16.08 22.76
N ARG A 460 -45.28 -17.18 22.16
CA ARG A 460 -46.40 -17.98 22.64
C ARG A 460 -45.89 -19.27 23.25
N THR A 461 -46.28 -19.56 24.49
CA THR A 461 -46.04 -20.86 25.12
C THR A 461 -47.26 -21.77 24.95
N PHE A 462 -47.07 -23.04 24.60
CA PHE A 462 -48.13 -24.02 24.37
C PHE A 462 -48.15 -25.06 25.48
N HIS A 463 -49.36 -25.40 25.95
CA HIS A 463 -49.57 -26.49 26.88
C HIS A 463 -49.89 -27.81 26.15
N CYS A 464 -49.37 -28.92 26.67
CA CYS A 464 -49.87 -30.25 26.34
C CYS A 464 -51.00 -30.62 27.32
N SER A 465 -52.25 -30.47 26.90
CA SER A 465 -53.48 -30.84 27.63
C SER A 465 -53.33 -32.10 28.51
N CYS A 466 -53.46 -31.94 29.83
CA CYS A 466 -53.97 -32.99 30.73
C CYS A 466 -54.96 -32.40 31.74
N THR A 467 -56.25 -32.45 31.39
CA THR A 467 -57.42 -32.34 32.29
C THR A 467 -57.25 -31.48 33.58
N LYS A 468 -57.35 -30.15 33.43
CA LYS A 468 -57.62 -29.06 34.42
C LYS A 468 -56.93 -29.11 35.79
N PRO A 469 -56.17 -28.06 36.17
CA PRO A 469 -56.73 -26.72 36.49
C PRO A 469 -56.37 -25.63 35.46
N PRO A 470 -56.93 -24.40 35.55
CA PRO A 470 -56.67 -23.33 34.58
C PRO A 470 -55.21 -22.86 34.63
N CYS A 471 -54.74 -22.31 33.51
CA CYS A 471 -53.46 -21.64 33.35
C CYS A 471 -53.34 -20.44 34.31
N ASP A 472 -53.00 -20.71 35.57
CA ASP A 472 -52.46 -19.71 36.50
C ASP A 472 -50.96 -19.57 36.24
N ILE A 473 -50.39 -18.40 36.55
CA ILE A 473 -48.95 -18.03 36.40
C ILE A 473 -47.98 -19.00 37.09
N THR A 474 -48.51 -19.98 37.80
CA THR A 474 -47.82 -21.02 38.55
C THR A 474 -47.41 -22.24 37.69
N CYS A 475 -48.02 -22.46 36.52
CA CYS A 475 -47.73 -23.63 35.66
C CYS A 475 -46.58 -23.41 34.66
N HIS A 476 -46.54 -22.22 34.04
CA HIS A 476 -45.43 -21.75 33.22
C HIS A 476 -44.99 -20.41 33.80
N PHE A 477 -43.81 -20.40 34.42
CA PHE A 477 -43.27 -19.21 35.06
C PHE A 477 -41.98 -18.82 34.35
N MET A 478 -42.01 -17.64 33.73
CA MET A 478 -40.80 -16.91 33.40
C MET A 478 -40.53 -15.94 34.54
N PRO A 479 -39.40 -16.08 35.27
CA PRO A 479 -38.98 -15.07 36.22
C PRO A 479 -38.87 -13.70 35.53
N VAL A 480 -39.13 -12.64 36.29
CA VAL A 480 -38.80 -11.29 35.85
C VAL A 480 -37.31 -11.28 35.49
N ASP A 481 -36.95 -10.72 34.34
CA ASP A 481 -35.58 -10.67 33.79
C ASP A 481 -34.97 -12.02 33.35
N SER A 482 -35.80 -13.05 33.09
CA SER A 482 -35.28 -14.39 32.77
C SER A 482 -34.90 -14.61 31.29
N TRP A 483 -35.18 -13.65 30.42
CA TRP A 483 -34.85 -13.73 29.00
C TRP A 483 -34.57 -12.37 28.37
N VAL A 484 -33.83 -12.39 27.27
CA VAL A 484 -33.30 -11.28 26.50
C VAL A 484 -33.48 -11.63 25.03
N ILE A 485 -33.92 -10.65 24.24
CA ILE A 485 -33.79 -10.70 22.78
C ILE A 485 -32.79 -9.63 22.38
N THR A 486 -31.83 -10.04 21.57
CA THR A 486 -30.87 -9.14 20.93
C THR A 486 -31.27 -9.02 19.47
N ILE A 487 -31.50 -7.80 18.98
CA ILE A 487 -31.78 -7.55 17.58
C ILE A 487 -30.63 -6.74 17.02
N GLU A 488 -30.09 -7.21 15.91
CA GLU A 488 -29.04 -6.52 15.18
C GLU A 488 -29.64 -5.88 13.94
N GLY A 489 -29.35 -4.59 13.79
CA GLY A 489 -29.69 -3.82 12.61
C GLY A 489 -28.44 -3.13 12.06
N ARG A 490 -28.38 -3.02 10.74
CA ARG A 490 -27.35 -2.27 10.03
C ARG A 490 -28.00 -1.18 9.19
N THR A 491 -27.32 -0.06 9.03
CA THR A 491 -27.71 0.98 8.06
C THR A 491 -27.13 0.63 6.70
N VAL A 492 -27.31 1.51 5.69
CA VAL A 492 -26.60 1.35 4.43
C VAL A 492 -25.10 1.16 4.68
N GLU A 493 -24.59 0.05 4.19
CA GLU A 493 -23.18 -0.30 4.14
C GLU A 493 -22.82 -0.48 2.67
N GLU A 494 -21.72 0.10 2.27
CA GLU A 494 -21.16 -0.12 0.95
C GLU A 494 -20.20 -1.31 0.98
N ASN A 495 -20.42 -2.29 0.09
CA ASN A 495 -19.44 -3.35 -0.11
C ASN A 495 -18.13 -2.77 -0.63
N ALA A 496 -17.02 -3.45 -0.31
CA ALA A 496 -15.73 -3.14 -0.91
C ALA A 496 -15.84 -3.07 -2.43
N ILE A 497 -15.17 -2.07 -3.02
CA ILE A 497 -15.05 -2.00 -4.48
C ILE A 497 -14.36 -3.28 -4.92
N VAL A 498 -14.93 -3.94 -5.93
CA VAL A 498 -14.34 -5.12 -6.56
C VAL A 498 -14.05 -4.83 -8.01
N SER A 499 -13.05 -5.51 -8.57
CA SER A 499 -12.80 -5.56 -10.00
C SER A 499 -12.48 -7.00 -10.39
N SER A 500 -13.19 -7.54 -11.38
CA SER A 500 -12.92 -8.89 -11.90
C SER A 500 -11.74 -8.94 -12.86
N THR A 501 -11.41 -7.82 -13.51
CA THR A 501 -10.29 -7.73 -14.45
C THR A 501 -8.97 -7.50 -13.74
N HIS A 502 -8.97 -6.72 -12.64
CA HIS A 502 -7.79 -6.41 -11.84
C HIS A 502 -8.10 -6.52 -10.34
N PRO A 503 -8.02 -7.72 -9.74
CA PRO A 503 -8.40 -7.93 -8.34
C PRO A 503 -7.49 -7.23 -7.31
N ASP A 504 -6.30 -6.77 -7.74
CA ASP A 504 -5.33 -6.00 -6.96
C ASP A 504 -5.36 -4.50 -7.27
N PHE A 505 -6.26 -4.06 -8.16
CA PHE A 505 -6.41 -2.66 -8.60
C PHE A 505 -5.12 -2.02 -9.12
N THR A 506 -4.22 -2.84 -9.67
CA THR A 506 -2.98 -2.37 -10.29
C THR A 506 -3.07 -2.56 -11.80
N ILE A 507 -2.85 -1.48 -12.55
CA ILE A 507 -2.93 -1.46 -14.02
C ILE A 507 -1.74 -0.74 -14.63
N CYS A 508 -1.52 -0.92 -15.92
CA CYS A 508 -0.57 -0.09 -16.66
C CYS A 508 -1.18 1.27 -17.01
N ALA A 509 -0.34 2.29 -17.18
CA ALA A 509 -0.82 3.65 -17.49
C ALA A 509 -1.74 3.69 -18.73
N GLY A 510 -3.00 4.13 -18.51
CA GLY A 510 -4.01 4.25 -19.57
C GLY A 510 -4.76 2.97 -19.92
N GLU A 511 -4.54 1.87 -19.21
CA GLU A 511 -5.34 0.64 -19.32
C GLU A 511 -6.71 0.80 -18.64
N ASP A 512 -7.71 0.04 -19.08
CA ASP A 512 -9.07 0.11 -18.52
C ASP A 512 -9.24 -0.81 -17.30
N ILE A 513 -9.93 -0.30 -16.28
CA ILE A 513 -10.41 -1.09 -15.14
C ILE A 513 -11.88 -0.79 -14.84
N ASP A 514 -12.66 -1.85 -14.61
CA ASP A 514 -14.04 -1.76 -14.15
C ASP A 514 -14.09 -1.86 -12.63
N LEU A 515 -14.72 -0.88 -11.99
CA LEU A 515 -14.98 -0.80 -10.56
C LEU A 515 -16.47 -1.05 -10.31
N PHE A 516 -16.78 -1.93 -9.36
CA PHE A 516 -18.14 -2.27 -8.98
C PHE A 516 -18.37 -1.93 -7.51
N ALA A 517 -19.48 -1.27 -7.21
CA ALA A 517 -19.93 -1.00 -5.85
C ALA A 517 -21.37 -1.49 -5.66
N THR A 518 -21.70 -1.99 -4.48
CA THR A 518 -23.05 -2.46 -4.15
C THR A 518 -23.43 -2.04 -2.75
N GLY A 519 -24.63 -1.47 -2.60
CA GLY A 519 -25.19 -1.16 -1.30
C GLY A 519 -25.81 -2.39 -0.67
N ILE A 520 -25.60 -2.58 0.63
CA ILE A 520 -26.20 -3.63 1.45
C ILE A 520 -26.78 -3.03 2.73
N TYR A 521 -27.82 -3.66 3.29
CA TYR A 521 -28.42 -3.34 4.59
C TYR A 521 -29.07 -1.94 4.78
N GLY A 522 -29.19 -1.11 3.74
CA GLY A 522 -30.04 0.11 3.75
C GLY A 522 -31.45 -0.10 3.17
N VAL A 523 -32.25 0.95 3.05
CA VAL A 523 -33.60 0.88 2.45
C VAL A 523 -33.50 0.93 0.91
N PRO A 524 -33.83 -0.15 0.17
CA PRO A 524 -33.77 -0.14 -1.29
C PRO A 524 -34.85 0.80 -1.88
N VAL A 525 -34.68 1.37 -3.08
CA VAL A 525 -33.57 1.19 -4.05
C VAL A 525 -32.35 2.05 -3.72
N TYR A 526 -31.16 1.57 -4.12
CA TYR A 526 -29.90 2.30 -3.95
C TYR A 526 -29.58 3.16 -5.18
N THR A 527 -28.91 4.28 -4.96
CA THR A 527 -28.35 5.16 -5.99
C THR A 527 -26.87 5.41 -5.70
N TYR A 528 -26.10 5.73 -6.75
CA TYR A 528 -24.64 5.76 -6.69
C TYR A 528 -24.13 7.10 -7.20
N GLU A 529 -22.98 7.54 -6.70
CA GLU A 529 -22.19 8.64 -7.25
C GLU A 529 -20.69 8.32 -7.13
N TRP A 530 -20.00 8.26 -8.26
CA TRP A 530 -18.57 7.99 -8.33
C TRP A 530 -17.77 9.27 -8.49
N LEU A 531 -16.78 9.53 -7.64
CA LEU A 531 -15.90 10.69 -7.67
C LEU A 531 -14.41 10.29 -7.76
N PRO A 532 -13.64 10.85 -8.71
CA PRO A 532 -14.10 11.45 -9.97
C PRO A 532 -14.74 10.39 -10.89
N PRO A 533 -15.60 10.75 -11.88
CA PRO A 533 -15.89 12.10 -12.38
C PRO A 533 -17.32 12.62 -12.10
N GLY A 534 -18.11 11.94 -11.27
CA GLY A 534 -19.51 12.27 -10.94
C GLY A 534 -20.53 11.38 -11.68
N ILE A 535 -20.24 10.10 -11.88
CA ILE A 535 -21.10 9.14 -12.61
C ILE A 535 -22.05 8.44 -11.64
N THR A 536 -23.31 8.24 -12.04
CA THR A 536 -24.37 7.76 -11.14
C THR A 536 -24.83 6.32 -11.39
N THR A 537 -23.91 5.45 -11.79
CA THR A 537 -24.16 4.02 -12.04
C THR A 537 -23.49 3.16 -10.98
N ASP A 538 -23.96 1.93 -10.78
CA ASP A 538 -23.36 0.93 -9.87
C ASP A 538 -21.99 0.42 -10.35
N THR A 539 -21.67 0.65 -11.63
CA THR A 539 -20.38 0.32 -12.26
C THR A 539 -19.67 1.57 -12.79
N LEU A 540 -18.35 1.63 -12.66
CA LEU A 540 -17.50 2.69 -13.23
C LEU A 540 -16.31 2.08 -14.00
N THR A 541 -16.16 2.42 -15.28
CA THR A 541 -14.97 2.10 -16.09
C THR A 541 -14.04 3.30 -16.18
N VAL A 542 -12.77 3.14 -15.85
CA VAL A 542 -11.76 4.23 -15.82
C VAL A 542 -10.42 3.79 -16.42
N SER A 543 -9.66 4.75 -16.94
CA SER A 543 -8.33 4.54 -17.54
C SER A 543 -7.29 5.58 -17.06
N PRO A 544 -6.96 5.61 -15.75
CA PRO A 544 -6.05 6.61 -15.21
C PRO A 544 -4.60 6.43 -15.73
N THR A 545 -3.89 7.54 -15.90
CA THR A 545 -2.46 7.55 -16.30
C THR A 545 -1.51 7.73 -15.12
N THR A 546 -2.04 7.99 -13.93
CA THR A 546 -1.33 8.14 -12.66
C THR A 546 -2.19 7.57 -11.54
N ASP A 547 -1.58 7.18 -10.43
CA ASP A 547 -2.28 6.75 -9.22
C ASP A 547 -3.46 7.68 -8.90
N THR A 548 -4.66 7.12 -8.93
CA THR A 548 -5.90 7.91 -8.78
C THR A 548 -6.83 7.20 -7.80
N TRP A 549 -7.33 7.97 -6.82
CA TRP A 549 -8.37 7.51 -5.92
C TRP A 549 -9.74 7.69 -6.56
N TYR A 550 -10.54 6.63 -6.55
CA TYR A 550 -11.96 6.66 -6.90
C TYR A 550 -12.77 6.41 -5.63
N THR A 551 -13.78 7.24 -5.40
CA THR A 551 -14.73 7.14 -4.30
C THR A 551 -16.09 6.81 -4.88
N SER A 552 -16.72 5.76 -4.37
CA SER A 552 -18.15 5.54 -4.58
C SER A 552 -18.90 6.06 -3.36
N ILE A 553 -20.04 6.70 -3.61
CA ILE A 553 -20.98 7.18 -2.62
C ILE A 553 -22.30 6.50 -2.94
N ILE A 554 -22.82 5.72 -2.00
CA ILE A 554 -24.11 5.04 -2.17
C ILE A 554 -25.13 5.72 -1.29
N HIS A 555 -26.25 6.13 -1.88
CA HIS A 555 -27.43 6.59 -1.16
C HIS A 555 -28.52 5.52 -1.19
N ASP A 556 -29.15 5.27 -0.05
CA ASP A 556 -30.38 4.50 0.01
C ASP A 556 -31.63 5.37 -0.28
N ALA A 557 -32.82 4.77 -0.32
CA ALA A 557 -34.06 5.49 -0.61
C ALA A 557 -34.45 6.54 0.44
N CYS A 558 -33.80 6.52 1.61
CA CYS A 558 -34.03 7.41 2.75
C CYS A 558 -32.88 8.40 2.96
N ASP A 559 -32.03 8.53 1.95
CA ASP A 559 -30.89 9.44 1.88
C ASP A 559 -29.83 9.20 2.98
N MET A 560 -29.72 7.96 3.45
CA MET A 560 -28.49 7.53 4.14
C MET A 560 -27.41 7.31 3.12
N GLN A 561 -26.19 7.74 3.45
CA GLN A 561 -25.03 7.54 2.61
C GLN A 561 -23.95 6.74 3.31
N ASP A 562 -23.28 5.88 2.54
CA ASP A 562 -21.98 5.33 2.88
C ASP A 562 -21.01 5.62 1.74
N THR A 563 -19.71 5.55 2.04
CA THR A 563 -18.66 5.84 1.06
C THR A 563 -17.48 4.89 1.20
N VAL A 564 -17.04 4.35 0.08
CA VAL A 564 -15.82 3.55 -0.04
C VAL A 564 -14.86 4.20 -1.02
N THR A 565 -13.56 4.05 -0.76
CA THR A 565 -12.50 4.59 -1.64
C THR A 565 -11.56 3.50 -2.09
N GLN A 566 -11.24 3.47 -3.38
CA GLN A 566 -10.28 2.55 -3.98
C GLN A 566 -9.17 3.33 -4.69
N LEU A 567 -7.92 2.98 -4.40
CA LEU A 567 -6.77 3.45 -5.18
C LEU A 567 -6.59 2.53 -6.38
N VAL A 568 -6.63 3.09 -7.58
CA VAL A 568 -6.11 2.41 -8.78
C VAL A 568 -4.64 2.80 -8.90
N THR A 569 -3.76 1.83 -8.67
CA THR A 569 -2.31 2.01 -8.77
C THR A 569 -1.92 1.89 -10.24
N VAL A 570 -1.23 2.90 -10.74
CA VAL A 570 -0.82 2.96 -12.13
C VAL A 570 0.68 2.74 -12.21
N LEU A 571 1.06 1.59 -12.76
CA LEU A 571 2.46 1.30 -13.02
C LEU A 571 2.95 2.22 -14.15
N PRO A 572 4.06 2.94 -13.93
CA PRO A 572 4.61 3.82 -14.95
C PRO A 572 5.04 2.98 -16.15
N ALA A 573 4.77 3.50 -17.36
CA ALA A 573 5.31 2.89 -18.55
C ALA A 573 6.85 2.83 -18.46
N PRO A 574 7.49 1.74 -18.92
CA PRO A 574 8.93 1.63 -19.04
C PRO A 574 9.58 2.88 -19.63
N THR A 575 10.43 3.57 -18.86
CA THR A 575 11.24 4.67 -19.39
C THR A 575 12.40 4.11 -20.18
N LEU A 576 12.42 4.40 -21.48
CA LEU A 576 13.43 3.92 -22.42
C LEU A 576 14.29 5.12 -22.85
N ALA A 577 15.60 5.01 -22.68
CA ALA A 577 16.56 6.00 -23.18
C ALA A 577 17.60 5.36 -24.12
N PRO A 578 17.19 4.79 -25.26
CA PRO A 578 18.15 4.43 -26.29
C PRO A 578 18.74 5.72 -26.88
N GLY A 579 20.04 5.90 -26.69
CA GLY A 579 20.75 7.10 -27.19
C GLY A 579 20.78 7.14 -28.72
N PRO A 580 21.14 8.28 -29.32
CA PRO A 580 21.56 8.29 -30.71
C PRO A 580 22.81 7.42 -30.88
N TYR A 581 22.83 6.59 -31.91
CA TYR A 581 23.98 5.75 -32.24
C TYR A 581 24.55 6.14 -33.60
N GLU A 582 25.83 6.47 -33.59
CA GLU A 582 26.65 6.67 -34.79
C GLU A 582 27.86 5.74 -34.67
N GLY A 583 28.16 4.99 -35.72
CA GLY A 583 29.31 4.09 -35.72
C GLY A 583 29.68 3.56 -37.10
N CYS A 584 30.80 2.85 -37.13
CA CYS A 584 31.43 2.37 -38.35
C CYS A 584 31.04 0.92 -38.63
N TYR A 585 30.49 0.65 -39.81
CA TYR A 585 30.06 -0.67 -40.30
C TYR A 585 28.89 -1.30 -39.52
N GLN A 586 29.01 -1.43 -38.21
CA GLN A 586 27.96 -1.94 -37.33
C GLN A 586 27.98 -1.19 -35.99
N ILE A 587 26.82 -1.07 -35.38
CA ILE A 587 26.67 -0.62 -34.00
C ILE A 587 25.94 -1.68 -33.18
N THR A 588 26.05 -1.57 -31.86
CA THR A 588 25.20 -2.31 -30.94
C THR A 588 24.24 -1.34 -30.28
N ALA A 589 22.96 -1.39 -30.65
CA ALA A 589 21.92 -0.65 -29.96
C ALA A 589 21.54 -1.39 -28.67
N ASN A 590 21.32 -0.66 -27.59
CA ASN A 590 21.03 -1.20 -26.26
C ASN A 590 19.78 -0.54 -25.68
N ALA A 591 18.75 -1.35 -25.43
CA ALA A 591 17.47 -0.92 -24.85
C ALA A 591 17.49 -0.78 -23.31
N GLY A 592 18.65 -1.01 -22.69
CA GLY A 592 18.78 -1.19 -21.25
C GLY A 592 18.45 -2.62 -20.82
N ALA A 593 18.80 -2.95 -19.58
CA ALA A 593 18.44 -4.23 -18.95
C ALA A 593 17.36 -4.01 -17.89
N GLY A 594 16.63 -5.08 -17.52
CA GLY A 594 15.62 -5.04 -16.45
C GLY A 594 14.19 -5.39 -16.89
N TYR A 595 13.94 -5.50 -18.19
CA TYR A 595 12.66 -5.92 -18.74
C TYR A 595 12.61 -7.43 -18.99
N VAL A 596 11.40 -8.01 -18.93
CA VAL A 596 11.13 -9.44 -19.17
C VAL A 596 11.18 -9.77 -20.66
N SER A 597 10.73 -8.86 -21.52
CA SER A 597 10.79 -9.04 -22.97
C SER A 597 11.17 -7.76 -23.71
N TYR A 598 11.75 -7.94 -24.90
CA TYR A 598 12.18 -6.87 -25.80
C TYR A 598 11.80 -7.28 -27.21
N VAL A 599 11.16 -6.39 -27.96
CA VAL A 599 10.81 -6.57 -29.36
C VAL A 599 11.20 -5.30 -30.12
N TRP A 600 12.22 -5.41 -30.95
CA TRP A 600 12.67 -4.31 -31.79
C TRP A 600 11.80 -4.18 -33.04
N SER A 601 11.79 -2.98 -33.63
CA SER A 601 11.11 -2.70 -34.92
C SER A 601 11.56 -3.60 -36.08
N THR A 602 12.72 -4.25 -35.97
CA THR A 602 13.22 -5.27 -36.91
C THR A 602 12.57 -6.65 -36.72
N GLY A 603 11.87 -6.86 -35.61
CA GLY A 603 11.34 -8.16 -35.16
C GLY A 603 12.30 -8.96 -34.29
N GLU A 604 13.53 -8.49 -34.09
CA GLU A 604 14.50 -9.13 -33.21
C GLU A 604 14.14 -8.97 -31.73
N THR A 605 14.57 -9.94 -30.93
CA THR A 605 14.33 -9.99 -29.48
C THR A 605 15.64 -9.97 -28.72
N GLY A 606 15.76 -9.09 -27.72
CA GLY A 606 16.94 -8.99 -26.86
C GLY A 606 17.15 -7.56 -26.34
N SER A 607 17.85 -7.43 -25.20
CA SER A 607 18.22 -6.11 -24.64
C SER A 607 19.19 -5.35 -25.54
N THR A 608 19.87 -6.04 -26.45
CA THR A 608 20.76 -5.46 -27.46
C THR A 608 20.53 -6.09 -28.81
N ILE A 609 20.65 -5.30 -29.88
CA ILE A 609 20.69 -5.77 -31.26
C ILE A 609 21.90 -5.18 -31.98
N THR A 610 22.38 -5.87 -33.01
CA THR A 610 23.42 -5.38 -33.91
C THR A 610 22.77 -4.81 -35.15
N ILE A 611 23.11 -3.55 -35.49
CA ILE A 611 22.53 -2.83 -36.62
C ILE A 611 23.66 -2.45 -37.58
N ASP A 612 23.49 -2.81 -38.85
CA ASP A 612 24.42 -2.55 -39.96
C ASP A 612 23.83 -1.65 -41.05
N SER A 613 22.58 -1.23 -40.89
CA SER A 613 21.87 -0.37 -41.85
C SER A 613 21.31 0.89 -41.18
N ALA A 614 21.58 2.03 -41.81
CA ALA A 614 21.06 3.32 -41.38
C ALA A 614 19.52 3.34 -41.46
N GLY A 615 18.87 3.93 -40.46
CA GLY A 615 17.41 3.92 -40.36
C GLY A 615 16.88 4.43 -39.03
N ILE A 616 15.56 4.33 -38.88
CA ILE A 616 14.86 4.64 -37.63
C ILE A 616 14.45 3.34 -36.95
N TYR A 617 14.83 3.17 -35.70
CA TYR A 617 14.56 1.98 -34.90
C TYR A 617 13.82 2.36 -33.62
N PHE A 618 12.95 1.48 -33.14
CA PHE A 618 12.34 1.59 -31.80
C PHE A 618 12.24 0.20 -31.17
N VAL A 619 12.09 0.17 -29.85
CA VAL A 619 11.93 -1.07 -29.09
C VAL A 619 10.66 -1.00 -28.24
N THR A 620 9.91 -2.10 -28.24
CA THR A 620 8.82 -2.35 -27.30
C THR A 620 9.35 -3.28 -26.22
N VAL A 621 9.24 -2.88 -24.95
CA VAL A 621 9.65 -3.72 -23.81
C VAL A 621 8.45 -4.06 -22.96
N THR A 622 8.52 -5.21 -22.27
CA THR A 622 7.56 -5.59 -21.23
C THR A 622 8.30 -5.76 -19.92
N ASP A 623 7.87 -5.08 -18.86
CA ASP A 623 8.48 -5.20 -17.53
C ASP A 623 8.05 -6.48 -16.79
N ALA A 624 8.49 -6.63 -15.54
CA ALA A 624 8.14 -7.76 -14.68
C ALA A 624 6.66 -7.84 -14.29
N ASN A 625 5.94 -6.73 -14.38
CA ASN A 625 4.54 -6.61 -14.03
C ASN A 625 3.61 -6.77 -15.26
N GLY A 626 4.19 -6.98 -16.46
CA GLY A 626 3.44 -7.12 -17.70
C GLY A 626 3.16 -5.80 -18.42
N CYS A 627 3.65 -4.66 -17.92
CA CYS A 627 3.44 -3.37 -18.56
C CYS A 627 4.34 -3.18 -19.77
N THR A 628 3.72 -2.71 -20.85
CA THR A 628 4.41 -2.47 -22.12
C THR A 628 4.79 -1.00 -22.28
N GLY A 629 5.99 -0.74 -22.78
CA GLY A 629 6.47 0.60 -23.12
C GLY A 629 7.15 0.59 -24.48
N VAL A 630 6.97 1.67 -25.25
CA VAL A 630 7.61 1.87 -26.56
C VAL A 630 8.60 3.02 -26.44
N SER A 631 9.83 2.82 -26.93
CA SER A 631 10.84 3.87 -26.90
C SER A 631 10.50 5.00 -27.85
N ASP A 632 11.07 6.18 -27.61
CA ASP A 632 11.19 7.17 -28.67
C ASP A 632 11.94 6.59 -29.87
N PRO A 633 11.62 7.01 -31.11
CA PRO A 633 12.34 6.55 -32.30
C PRO A 633 13.82 6.99 -32.27
N ILE A 634 14.72 6.06 -32.55
CA ILE A 634 16.17 6.25 -32.57
C ILE A 634 16.63 6.36 -34.02
N SER A 635 17.36 7.44 -34.35
CA SER A 635 18.05 7.54 -35.63
C SER A 635 19.42 6.85 -35.53
N VAL A 636 19.67 5.89 -36.42
CA VAL A 636 20.96 5.19 -36.54
C VAL A 636 21.67 5.65 -37.81
N ILE A 637 22.92 6.07 -37.66
CA ILE A 637 23.83 6.42 -38.75
C ILE A 637 24.95 5.37 -38.78
N ILE A 638 25.10 4.70 -39.92
CA ILE A 638 26.20 3.75 -40.17
C ILE A 638 27.12 4.38 -41.21
N ASN A 639 28.33 4.70 -40.78
CA ASN A 639 29.38 5.23 -41.65
C ASN A 639 30.19 4.07 -42.24
N THR A 640 30.59 4.21 -43.50
CA THR A 640 31.49 3.28 -44.18
C THR A 640 32.94 3.72 -43.99
N TYR A 641 33.89 2.79 -44.18
CA TYR A 641 35.30 3.17 -44.24
C TYR A 641 35.54 4.12 -45.41
N PRO A 642 36.43 5.11 -45.27
CA PRO A 642 36.89 5.85 -46.41
C PRO A 642 37.69 4.92 -47.33
N GLU A 643 37.38 4.97 -48.62
CA GLU A 643 38.18 4.31 -49.64
C GLU A 643 39.40 5.20 -49.94
N ILE A 644 40.59 4.66 -49.69
CA ILE A 644 41.88 5.32 -49.95
C ILE A 644 42.69 4.52 -50.96
N ASP A 645 43.54 5.22 -51.71
CA ASP A 645 44.41 4.65 -52.74
C ASP A 645 45.74 5.41 -52.76
N ALA A 646 46.81 4.72 -52.37
CA ALA A 646 48.17 5.24 -52.25
C ALA A 646 48.95 5.01 -53.56
N GLN A 647 49.03 6.04 -54.41
CA GLN A 647 49.64 5.93 -55.73
C GLN A 647 50.87 6.84 -55.93
N PRO A 648 51.89 6.38 -56.67
CA PRO A 648 52.02 5.03 -57.22
C PRO A 648 52.47 3.99 -56.16
N ASP A 649 52.09 2.72 -56.33
CA ASP A 649 52.46 1.61 -55.43
C ASP A 649 53.99 1.44 -55.28
N THR A 650 54.76 1.91 -56.26
CA THR A 650 56.22 1.91 -56.21
C THR A 650 56.80 3.24 -56.67
N VAL A 651 57.67 3.81 -55.83
CA VAL A 651 58.41 5.05 -56.10
C VAL A 651 59.92 4.75 -56.17
N PHE A 652 60.61 5.33 -57.15
CA PHE A 652 62.05 5.20 -57.31
C PHE A 652 62.71 6.55 -57.02
N VAL A 653 63.78 6.57 -56.22
CA VAL A 653 64.53 7.81 -55.89
C VAL A 653 66.05 7.61 -55.93
N SER A 654 66.79 8.71 -56.13
CA SER A 654 68.25 8.78 -56.06
C SER A 654 68.76 9.02 -54.61
N ASP A 655 70.07 8.87 -54.36
CA ASP A 655 70.63 8.86 -53.01
C ASP A 655 70.49 10.22 -52.35
N GLY A 656 69.91 10.25 -51.16
CA GLY A 656 69.66 11.48 -50.41
C GLY A 656 68.50 12.31 -50.94
N GLU A 657 67.77 11.86 -51.98
CA GLU A 657 66.49 12.46 -52.37
C GLU A 657 65.34 11.91 -51.52
N LEU A 658 64.32 12.74 -51.32
CA LEU A 658 63.09 12.33 -50.62
C LEU A 658 62.08 11.78 -51.62
N ALA A 659 61.33 10.77 -51.19
CA ALA A 659 60.31 10.13 -52.01
C ALA A 659 58.97 10.85 -51.90
N GLN A 660 58.39 11.27 -53.02
CA GLN A 660 57.04 11.81 -53.02
C GLN A 660 56.04 10.66 -52.81
N LEU A 661 55.37 10.67 -51.65
CA LEU A 661 54.26 9.78 -51.37
C LEU A 661 52.97 10.53 -51.70
N ASN A 662 51.97 9.85 -52.26
CA ASN A 662 50.64 10.43 -52.43
C ASN A 662 49.59 9.41 -52.03
N VAL A 663 48.54 9.88 -51.37
CA VAL A 663 47.31 9.15 -51.13
C VAL A 663 46.14 9.99 -51.60
N SER A 664 45.21 9.34 -52.28
CA SER A 664 43.93 9.93 -52.66
C SER A 664 42.79 9.18 -51.98
N SER A 665 41.63 9.82 -51.86
CA SER A 665 40.42 9.17 -51.39
C SER A 665 39.27 9.43 -52.36
N SER A 666 38.45 8.41 -52.58
CA SER A 666 37.19 8.52 -53.33
C SER A 666 36.01 8.95 -52.43
N SER A 667 36.23 9.09 -51.12
CA SER A 667 35.23 9.58 -50.16
C SER A 667 34.79 11.01 -50.45
N THR A 668 33.56 11.32 -50.07
CA THR A 668 32.96 12.65 -50.26
C THR A 668 33.24 13.64 -49.13
N GLY A 669 33.74 13.19 -47.97
CA GLY A 669 34.04 14.05 -46.82
C GLY A 669 35.55 14.27 -46.59
N ASP A 670 35.86 14.99 -45.50
CA ASP A 670 37.22 15.33 -45.11
C ASP A 670 37.91 14.12 -44.44
N VAL A 671 38.71 13.39 -45.21
CA VAL A 671 39.50 12.26 -44.71
C VAL A 671 40.82 12.75 -44.11
N THR A 672 41.11 12.30 -42.88
CA THR A 672 42.42 12.55 -42.24
C THR A 672 43.32 11.34 -42.45
N PHE A 673 44.53 11.54 -42.99
CA PHE A 673 45.47 10.46 -43.24
C PHE A 673 46.41 10.20 -42.05
N SER A 674 47.01 9.02 -41.99
CA SER A 674 48.09 8.71 -41.04
C SER A 674 49.14 7.82 -41.70
N TRP A 675 50.34 8.35 -41.90
CA TRP A 675 51.47 7.68 -42.54
C TRP A 675 52.44 7.07 -41.53
N TRP A 676 52.95 5.87 -41.83
CA TRP A 676 53.94 5.14 -41.03
C TRP A 676 55.08 4.59 -41.90
N PRO A 677 56.34 4.55 -41.40
CA PRO A 677 56.79 4.98 -40.07
C PRO A 677 56.77 6.52 -39.92
N GLU A 678 56.24 7.02 -38.80
CA GLU A 678 56.04 8.45 -38.57
C GLU A 678 57.35 9.26 -38.60
N GLU A 679 58.44 8.67 -38.11
CA GLU A 679 59.78 9.25 -38.10
C GLU A 679 60.40 9.42 -39.50
N ASN A 680 59.85 8.72 -40.49
CA ASN A 680 60.40 8.64 -41.86
C ASN A 680 59.56 9.42 -42.87
N VAL A 681 58.59 10.24 -42.42
CA VAL A 681 57.81 11.12 -43.30
C VAL A 681 57.87 12.57 -42.82
N THR A 682 57.81 13.52 -43.75
CA THR A 682 57.83 14.95 -43.40
C THR A 682 56.52 15.44 -42.80
N CYS A 683 55.42 14.72 -43.04
CA CYS A 683 54.10 15.02 -42.49
C CYS A 683 53.30 13.72 -42.34
N ILE A 684 52.83 13.44 -41.13
CA ILE A 684 52.10 12.19 -40.83
C ILE A 684 50.67 12.22 -41.41
N ILE A 685 50.06 13.40 -41.50
CA ILE A 685 48.62 13.54 -41.81
C ILE A 685 48.32 14.14 -43.19
N CYS A 686 49.35 14.46 -43.97
CA CYS A 686 49.18 15.10 -45.26
C CYS A 686 48.86 14.04 -46.34
N PRO A 687 48.12 14.41 -47.40
CA PRO A 687 47.90 13.52 -48.54
C PRO A 687 49.16 13.30 -49.37
N ASP A 688 50.14 14.20 -49.31
CA ASP A 688 51.31 14.24 -50.18
C ASP A 688 52.67 14.44 -49.45
N PRO A 689 53.00 13.64 -48.40
CA PRO A 689 54.23 13.83 -47.66
C PRO A 689 55.46 13.34 -48.43
N LEU A 690 56.64 13.78 -47.97
CA LEU A 690 57.92 13.29 -48.46
C LEU A 690 58.45 12.20 -47.50
N GLY A 691 58.77 11.03 -48.05
CA GLY A 691 59.38 9.90 -47.35
C GLY A 691 60.91 9.98 -47.34
N ILE A 692 61.51 9.70 -46.19
CA ILE A 692 62.95 9.58 -45.97
C ILE A 692 63.30 8.09 -45.99
N ILE A 693 64.31 7.72 -46.77
CA ILE A 693 64.73 6.33 -46.94
C ILE A 693 66.13 6.15 -46.37
N TYR A 694 66.31 5.08 -45.57
CA TYR A 694 67.63 4.71 -45.02
C TYR A 694 68.20 3.43 -45.63
N ASN A 695 67.35 2.65 -46.31
CA ASN A 695 67.68 1.33 -46.82
C ASN A 695 67.59 1.27 -48.35
N ALA A 696 68.02 0.15 -48.94
CA ALA A 696 67.85 -0.08 -50.39
C ALA A 696 66.37 -0.13 -50.82
N GLN A 697 65.50 -0.53 -49.89
CA GLN A 697 64.05 -0.58 -50.06
C GLN A 697 63.38 -0.27 -48.71
N GLU A 698 62.30 0.51 -48.75
CA GLU A 698 61.50 0.90 -47.58
C GLU A 698 60.01 0.86 -47.93
N ILE A 699 59.14 0.59 -46.97
CA ILE A 699 57.69 0.46 -47.18
C ILE A 699 57.00 1.46 -46.26
N PHE A 700 56.14 2.30 -46.84
CA PHE A 700 55.29 3.23 -46.13
C PHE A 700 53.85 2.70 -46.12
N TYR A 701 53.16 2.89 -45.00
CA TYR A 701 51.75 2.52 -44.82
C TYR A 701 50.94 3.80 -44.63
N VAL A 702 49.71 3.82 -45.14
CA VAL A 702 48.78 4.93 -44.92
C VAL A 702 47.39 4.40 -44.60
N THR A 703 46.75 4.99 -43.60
CA THR A 703 45.31 4.83 -43.34
C THR A 703 44.59 6.16 -43.51
N GLY A 704 43.29 6.11 -43.77
CA GLY A 704 42.40 7.28 -43.77
C GLY A 704 41.32 7.14 -42.70
N GLU A 705 41.02 8.23 -42.01
CA GLU A 705 39.95 8.31 -41.01
C GLU A 705 38.88 9.30 -41.47
N GLU A 706 37.61 8.85 -41.50
CA GLU A 706 36.43 9.68 -41.79
C GLU A 706 35.31 9.31 -40.81
N PHE A 707 34.72 10.29 -40.12
CA PHE A 707 33.69 10.09 -39.08
C PHE A 707 34.04 9.02 -38.03
N GLY A 708 35.32 8.92 -37.65
CA GLY A 708 35.84 7.93 -36.70
C GLY A 708 36.09 6.54 -37.28
N CYS A 709 35.90 6.34 -38.59
CA CYS A 709 36.11 5.08 -39.29
C CYS A 709 37.48 5.07 -39.97
N ILE A 710 38.36 4.17 -39.53
CA ILE A 710 39.71 4.03 -40.06
C ILE A 710 39.72 2.96 -41.15
N SER A 711 40.17 3.30 -42.35
CA SER A 711 40.35 2.37 -43.46
C SER A 711 41.40 1.29 -43.12
N PRO A 712 41.35 0.12 -43.77
CA PRO A 712 42.52 -0.74 -43.87
C PRO A 712 43.74 0.03 -44.41
N PRO A 713 44.97 -0.31 -43.99
CA PRO A 713 46.15 0.38 -44.47
C PRO A 713 46.43 0.03 -45.93
N ASP A 714 46.79 1.04 -46.71
CA ASP A 714 47.40 0.89 -48.04
C ASP A 714 48.91 1.13 -47.98
N THR A 715 49.66 0.75 -49.01
CA THR A 715 51.14 0.74 -48.98
C THR A 715 51.80 1.33 -50.21
N VAL A 716 52.89 2.09 -49.97
CA VAL A 716 53.82 2.54 -51.02
C VAL A 716 55.21 1.96 -50.77
N VAL A 717 55.74 1.24 -51.75
CA VAL A 717 57.10 0.72 -51.71
C VAL A 717 58.05 1.72 -52.35
N VAL A 718 59.14 2.05 -51.67
CA VAL A 718 60.13 2.98 -52.21
C VAL A 718 61.49 2.33 -52.34
N ILE A 719 62.12 2.50 -53.51
CA ILE A 719 63.37 1.85 -53.87
C ILE A 719 64.45 2.90 -54.18
N ASN A 720 65.60 2.80 -53.50
CA ASN A 720 66.75 3.67 -53.72
C ASN A 720 67.60 3.15 -54.89
N THR A 721 67.62 3.90 -56.00
CA THR A 721 68.22 3.53 -57.30
C THR A 721 69.75 3.69 -57.36
N SER A 722 70.34 4.38 -56.39
CA SER A 722 71.80 4.61 -56.26
C SER A 722 72.58 3.34 -55.99
N SER A 723 71.86 2.29 -55.59
CA SER A 723 72.39 0.97 -55.30
C SER A 723 72.68 0.12 -56.55
N GLY A 724 72.18 0.50 -57.74
CA GLY A 724 72.50 -0.15 -59.00
C GLY A 724 71.39 -0.13 -60.04
N LEU A 725 71.56 -0.94 -61.08
CA LEU A 725 70.58 -1.14 -62.13
C LEU A 725 69.44 -2.05 -61.65
N ILE A 726 68.20 -1.56 -61.62
CA ILE A 726 67.02 -2.37 -61.25
C ILE A 726 66.48 -3.02 -62.51
N VAL A 727 66.37 -4.35 -62.51
CA VAL A 727 65.90 -5.11 -63.67
C VAL A 727 64.58 -5.80 -63.32
N PRO A 728 63.47 -5.48 -64.02
CA PRO A 728 62.20 -6.16 -63.83
C PRO A 728 62.33 -7.68 -64.02
N ASN A 729 61.49 -8.46 -63.35
CA ASN A 729 61.46 -9.91 -63.50
C ASN A 729 60.37 -10.40 -64.47
N ALA A 730 59.46 -9.51 -64.90
CA ALA A 730 58.42 -9.79 -65.89
C ALA A 730 57.96 -8.52 -66.61
N PHE A 731 57.32 -8.69 -67.77
CA PHE A 731 56.64 -7.61 -68.52
C PHE A 731 55.53 -8.19 -69.43
N THR A 732 54.59 -7.36 -69.83
CA THR A 732 53.36 -7.73 -70.56
C THR A 732 53.20 -6.88 -71.83
N PRO A 733 53.79 -7.27 -72.98
CA PRO A 733 53.65 -6.54 -74.24
C PRO A 733 52.26 -6.75 -74.86
N ASN A 734 51.23 -6.10 -74.28
CA ASN A 734 49.82 -6.18 -74.68
C ASN A 734 49.24 -4.85 -75.23
N ALA A 735 50.06 -3.80 -75.26
CA ALA A 735 49.76 -2.44 -75.70
C ALA A 735 48.71 -1.69 -74.84
N ASP A 736 48.61 -2.00 -73.55
CA ASP A 736 47.76 -1.26 -72.60
C ASP A 736 48.46 -0.02 -72.00
N GLY A 737 49.74 0.19 -72.30
CA GLY A 737 50.57 1.28 -71.80
C GLY A 737 51.30 0.95 -70.50
N LEU A 738 51.06 -0.22 -69.90
CA LEU A 738 51.62 -0.66 -68.61
C LEU A 738 52.54 -1.87 -68.82
N ASN A 739 53.82 -1.72 -68.49
CA ASN A 739 54.82 -2.79 -68.58
C ASN A 739 54.92 -3.44 -69.98
N ASP A 740 54.66 -2.67 -71.05
CA ASP A 740 54.69 -3.15 -72.43
C ASP A 740 56.09 -3.50 -72.95
N VAL A 741 57.13 -2.98 -72.30
CA VAL A 741 58.52 -3.17 -72.71
C VAL A 741 59.37 -3.59 -71.54
N PHE A 742 60.35 -4.44 -71.82
CA PHE A 742 61.38 -4.81 -70.87
C PHE A 742 62.61 -3.92 -71.05
N LYS A 743 62.88 -3.12 -70.02
CA LYS A 743 64.13 -2.38 -69.85
C LYS A 743 64.49 -2.32 -68.37
N PRO A 744 65.77 -2.21 -68.03
CA PRO A 744 66.17 -1.84 -66.68
C PRO A 744 65.76 -0.41 -66.35
N TYR A 745 65.49 -0.15 -65.07
CA TYR A 745 65.26 1.17 -64.53
C TYR A 745 66.51 1.70 -63.83
N SER A 746 66.95 2.89 -64.24
CA SER A 746 67.99 3.67 -63.58
C SER A 746 67.90 5.13 -64.00
N GLU A 747 68.16 6.05 -63.07
CA GLU A 747 68.33 7.49 -63.37
C GLU A 747 69.77 7.84 -63.78
N LEU A 748 70.69 6.88 -63.68
CA LEU A 748 72.09 7.06 -64.03
C LEU A 748 72.34 6.70 -65.50
N ILE A 749 73.15 7.52 -66.17
CA ILE A 749 73.67 7.20 -67.50
C ILE A 749 74.96 6.42 -67.33
N PHE A 750 75.00 5.20 -67.87
CA PHE A 750 76.19 4.35 -67.85
C PHE A 750 76.93 4.47 -69.19
N PRO A 751 78.14 5.10 -69.23
CA PRO A 751 78.85 5.36 -70.48
C PRO A 751 79.30 4.09 -71.23
N ASN A 752 79.40 2.95 -70.55
CA ASN A 752 79.75 1.65 -71.11
C ASN A 752 78.65 0.62 -70.82
N TYR A 753 77.43 0.85 -71.33
CA TYR A 753 76.29 -0.05 -71.16
C TYR A 753 76.11 -1.00 -72.35
N ALA A 754 75.78 -2.27 -72.07
CA ALA A 754 75.32 -3.23 -73.06
C ALA A 754 74.31 -4.19 -72.43
N MET A 755 73.12 -4.29 -73.02
CA MET A 755 72.11 -5.28 -72.68
C MET A 755 71.92 -6.28 -73.82
N GLN A 756 71.80 -7.55 -73.46
CA GLN A 756 71.54 -8.66 -74.37
C GLN A 756 70.46 -9.57 -73.79
N ILE A 757 69.52 -10.00 -74.63
CA ILE A 757 68.42 -10.89 -74.26
C ILE A 757 68.45 -12.12 -75.16
N TYR A 758 68.36 -13.29 -74.53
CA TYR A 758 68.45 -14.59 -75.17
C TYR A 758 67.20 -15.42 -74.91
N ASN A 759 66.82 -16.25 -75.89
CA ASN A 759 65.83 -17.30 -75.66
C ASN A 759 66.43 -18.47 -74.86
N ARG A 760 65.60 -19.43 -74.46
CA ARG A 760 66.01 -20.66 -73.73
C ARG A 760 67.05 -21.52 -74.45
N TRP A 761 67.24 -21.32 -75.75
CA TRP A 761 68.18 -22.07 -76.59
C TRP A 761 69.52 -21.33 -76.78
N GLY A 762 69.68 -20.14 -76.21
CA GLY A 762 70.89 -19.32 -76.30
C GLY A 762 70.97 -18.45 -77.56
N GLU A 763 69.88 -18.28 -78.31
CA GLU A 763 69.80 -17.36 -79.46
C GLU A 763 69.59 -15.93 -78.97
N LEU A 764 70.41 -15.00 -79.47
CA LEU A 764 70.31 -13.57 -79.16
C LEU A 764 69.10 -12.95 -79.87
N LEU A 765 68.13 -12.47 -79.10
CA LEU A 765 66.89 -11.87 -79.60
C LEU A 765 66.95 -10.35 -79.63
N PHE A 766 67.59 -9.73 -78.64
CA PHE A 766 67.69 -8.28 -78.53
C PHE A 766 69.06 -7.91 -77.99
N SER A 767 69.66 -6.85 -78.54
CA SER A 767 70.87 -6.25 -78.00
C SER A 767 70.86 -4.76 -78.22
N THR A 768 71.24 -4.02 -77.19
CA THR A 768 71.40 -2.57 -77.25
C THR A 768 72.58 -2.12 -76.40
N THR A 769 73.17 -0.99 -76.78
CA THR A 769 74.14 -0.24 -75.96
C THR A 769 73.54 1.05 -75.39
N ASP A 770 72.26 1.30 -75.65
CA ASP A 770 71.52 2.45 -75.13
C ASP A 770 70.54 1.98 -74.06
N ILE A 771 70.67 2.50 -72.83
CA ILE A 771 69.80 2.14 -71.70
C ILE A 771 68.35 2.59 -71.90
N THR A 772 68.10 3.54 -72.82
CA THR A 772 66.75 4.03 -73.13
C THR A 772 66.00 3.11 -74.10
N GLU A 773 66.70 2.24 -74.82
CA GLU A 773 66.08 1.24 -75.69
C GLU A 773 65.56 0.06 -74.87
N ALA A 774 64.39 -0.45 -75.27
CA ALA A 774 63.69 -1.50 -74.55
C ALA A 774 63.29 -2.63 -75.50
N TRP A 775 63.17 -3.83 -74.97
CA TRP A 775 62.66 -4.97 -75.71
C TRP A 775 61.15 -5.08 -75.55
N ASP A 776 60.42 -5.00 -76.66
CA ASP A 776 58.96 -5.07 -76.74
C ASP A 776 58.41 -6.52 -76.80
N GLY A 777 59.27 -7.52 -76.58
CA GLY A 777 58.88 -8.92 -76.69
C GLY A 777 58.72 -9.43 -78.12
N ASN A 778 59.18 -8.69 -79.14
CA ASN A 778 59.24 -9.13 -80.53
C ASN A 778 60.68 -9.46 -80.95
N TYR A 779 60.82 -10.33 -81.95
CA TYR A 779 62.08 -10.59 -82.66
C TYR A 779 61.78 -10.73 -84.14
N LEU A 780 62.43 -9.90 -84.98
CA LEU A 780 62.17 -9.82 -86.43
C LEU A 780 60.67 -9.61 -86.74
N ASP A 781 60.04 -8.64 -86.05
CA ASP A 781 58.60 -8.32 -86.12
C ASP A 781 57.66 -9.47 -85.74
N LYS A 782 58.17 -10.55 -85.14
CA LYS A 782 57.36 -11.67 -84.66
C LYS A 782 57.27 -11.70 -83.14
N PRO A 783 56.06 -11.87 -82.60
CA PRO A 783 55.87 -12.01 -81.17
C PRO A 783 56.58 -13.24 -80.62
N GLN A 784 57.33 -13.05 -79.53
CA GLN A 784 57.99 -14.14 -78.83
C GLN A 784 57.02 -14.85 -77.88
N GLU A 785 57.24 -16.16 -77.68
CA GLU A 785 56.39 -17.02 -76.85
C GLU A 785 56.34 -16.54 -75.39
N VAL A 786 55.22 -16.80 -74.71
CA VAL A 786 55.15 -16.64 -73.24
C VAL A 786 56.16 -17.59 -72.61
N GLY A 787 57.06 -17.05 -71.79
CA GLY A 787 58.14 -17.84 -71.23
C GLY A 787 59.25 -17.02 -70.61
N THR A 788 60.27 -17.73 -70.13
CA THR A 788 61.42 -17.13 -69.46
C THR A 788 62.57 -16.89 -70.45
N TYR A 789 63.04 -15.65 -70.50
CA TYR A 789 64.15 -15.18 -71.30
C TYR A 789 65.33 -14.84 -70.40
N ILE A 790 66.55 -15.05 -70.89
CA ILE A 790 67.77 -14.78 -70.14
C ILE A 790 68.30 -13.44 -70.58
N TRP A 791 68.54 -12.53 -69.65
CA TRP A 791 69.18 -11.25 -69.94
C TRP A 791 70.57 -11.20 -69.32
N ILE A 792 71.47 -10.52 -70.01
CA ILE A 792 72.83 -10.20 -69.54
C ILE A 792 73.02 -8.71 -69.76
N ILE A 793 73.39 -7.99 -68.70
CA ILE A 793 73.64 -6.55 -68.74
C ILE A 793 75.05 -6.30 -68.22
N GLN A 794 75.86 -5.62 -69.03
CA GLN A 794 77.20 -5.17 -68.69
C GLN A 794 77.17 -3.65 -68.59
N TYR A 795 77.71 -3.10 -67.49
CA TYR A 795 77.79 -1.67 -67.28
C TYR A 795 78.97 -1.29 -66.37
N GLU A 796 79.44 -0.04 -66.48
CA GLU A 796 80.47 0.54 -65.62
C GLU A 796 79.83 1.55 -64.66
N LYS A 797 80.00 1.34 -63.34
CA LYS A 797 79.45 2.24 -62.31
C LYS A 797 80.19 3.57 -62.29
N PHE A 798 79.44 4.67 -62.22
CA PHE A 798 80.00 6.00 -62.01
C PHE A 798 80.71 6.04 -60.63
N ASN A 799 82.04 6.21 -60.62
CA ASN A 799 82.99 6.23 -59.48
C ASN A 799 83.81 4.96 -59.17
N ASP A 800 83.56 3.80 -59.81
CA ASP A 800 84.46 2.64 -59.64
C ASP A 800 85.61 2.69 -60.65
N LYS A 801 86.81 3.07 -60.18
CA LYS A 801 87.99 3.26 -61.05
C LYS A 801 88.58 1.95 -61.60
N TYR A 802 87.97 0.80 -61.33
CA TYR A 802 88.40 -0.52 -61.80
C TYR A 802 87.22 -1.54 -61.82
N GLY A 803 86.60 -1.77 -62.98
CA GLY A 803 85.90 -3.04 -63.29
C GLY A 803 84.53 -2.91 -63.97
N GLU A 804 84.39 -3.51 -65.15
CA GLU A 804 83.08 -3.80 -65.77
C GLU A 804 82.24 -4.66 -64.81
N THR A 805 81.01 -4.25 -64.51
CA THR A 805 80.05 -5.03 -63.73
C THR A 805 79.12 -5.78 -64.68
N GLN A 806 78.97 -7.10 -64.48
CA GLN A 806 78.04 -7.92 -65.24
C GLN A 806 76.91 -8.41 -64.34
N LEU A 807 75.66 -8.08 -64.70
CA LEU A 807 74.45 -8.67 -64.16
C LEU A 807 73.89 -9.68 -65.15
N LYS A 808 73.30 -10.74 -64.62
CA LYS A 808 72.58 -11.75 -65.39
C LYS A 808 71.36 -12.16 -64.61
N GLY A 809 70.27 -12.43 -65.33
CA GLY A 809 69.04 -12.87 -64.72
C GLY A 809 68.08 -13.36 -65.77
N THR A 810 66.84 -13.52 -65.34
CA THR A 810 65.75 -13.95 -66.20
C THR A 810 64.61 -12.95 -66.13
N VAL A 811 63.93 -12.77 -67.25
CA VAL A 811 62.67 -12.02 -67.34
C VAL A 811 61.60 -12.95 -67.90
N THR A 812 60.40 -12.88 -67.35
CA THR A 812 59.23 -13.61 -67.85
C THR A 812 58.42 -12.71 -68.76
N LEU A 813 58.25 -13.12 -70.03
CA LEU A 813 57.32 -12.49 -70.94
C LEU A 813 55.94 -13.12 -70.74
N LEU A 814 54.95 -12.28 -70.47
CA LEU A 814 53.54 -12.65 -70.30
C LEU A 814 52.70 -11.96 -71.40
N ARG A 815 51.64 -12.57 -71.92
CA ARG A 815 50.76 -11.96 -72.94
C ARG A 815 49.31 -12.24 -72.64
#